data_AF-A0A9W9W0S2-F1
#
_entry.id   AF-A0A9W9W0S2-F1
#
_cell.length_a   1.000
_cell.length_b   1.000
_cell.length_c   1.000
_cell.angle_alpha   90.00
_cell.angle_beta   90.00
_cell.angle_gamma   90.00
#
_symmetry.space_group_name_H-M   'P 1'
#
loop_
_entity.id
_entity.type
_entity.pdbx_description
1 polymer ?
#
loop_
_entity_poly.entity_id
_entity_poly.type
_entity_poly.pdbx_seq_one_letter_code
_entity_poly.pdbx_strand_id
1 'polypeptide(L)'
;MTKPVDTGLMPSFQSFFPLEHLTDGISHMGQMINAVQDLKGRPIGMVSMKELVGYYMQHQVSNSMKGILVQLTFETTPYEPCIHPMSSLTKTTISDLRYNTRHEGSYILLRLITGLDITGTLFAIAEDENQRVIPVQLFNQNSLPGNELLEIYSAFIVKEPLVEVVGWGEVGIRVDHASDFKCISRYSEDLPAGWKKSIKEKRTVAQWKAVATELYKTGLYAQAVECYSKALEIPSPPGRVQTLRFNRAQALCKLGRSEETLLDLGILTPAMQSYDTALYRKARTFYDLRQYRKSSEVLSVLCKAYPKNPHANRMFSESIKRLLEEKTGMYSFKEMQTKLLARHIVRLEYATYIGPIEVRPASVTGRGLFSSQDVKAGELLLCEKAMAYFSEEDASKRMLCRGYRVGLDSAKAMPLARVELVHEMVRELRTKPSWMADFMNMYHDSYKSTVSSFHDDDGGALVDSFLVHKVMVHNMLHSDTCTRDTYVLRSESKSVFEEERSDFAMAQQPPCGIWRMASFANHSCLLNAQHSFIGDMLIMRATMDIAAGTEILIRYRERATDFLKASKWNPFEDRGFACTCDLCQSIDYTDERILKLREAVLRDLQLFVETVFIESRPGKVEVGDLMMKMNTLLATYEEIDVYLPRLSVFEIKYALTRIFDVGGLPYAAAGLAVECFMNLGYSLTGAITMENQVVSGPLAIEKWGMLDYRLVKCWLILARSYRIMAPHLEHAAKDYAMLFYKMVVGEDHSFNSAYKKMMS
;
A
#
# COMPACT_ATOMS: atom_id res chain seq x y z
N MET A 1 23.16 50.06 -2.82
CA MET A 1 23.11 49.35 -1.53
C MET A 1 21.66 49.39 -1.02
N THR A 2 20.84 48.45 -1.48
CA THR A 2 19.49 48.23 -0.97
C THR A 2 19.61 47.23 0.19
N LYS A 3 19.14 47.62 1.38
CA LYS A 3 19.09 46.73 2.55
C LYS A 3 18.32 45.44 2.18
N PRO A 4 18.75 44.26 2.67
CA PRO A 4 17.91 43.07 2.60
C PRO A 4 16.62 43.37 3.36
N VAL A 5 15.49 42.95 2.78
CA VAL A 5 14.20 43.00 3.46
C VAL A 5 14.32 42.04 4.64
N ASP A 6 14.33 42.61 5.85
CA ASP A 6 14.22 41.87 7.10
C ASP A 6 12.81 41.26 7.12
N THR A 7 12.68 39.98 6.74
CA THR A 7 11.41 39.28 6.64
C THR A 7 10.78 38.97 8.01
N GLY A 8 11.42 39.35 9.12
CA GLY A 8 10.91 39.09 10.46
C GLY A 8 10.79 37.59 10.79
N LEU A 9 11.41 36.71 10.02
CA LEU A 9 11.49 35.29 10.33
C LEU A 9 12.44 35.13 11.53
N MET A 10 11.86 34.82 12.69
CA MET A 10 12.54 34.59 13.96
C MET A 10 13.62 33.49 13.89
N PRO A 11 14.57 33.44 14.85
CA PRO A 11 15.66 32.48 14.85
C PRO A 11 15.17 31.05 15.06
N SER A 12 15.70 30.13 14.25
CA SER A 12 15.59 28.66 14.36
C SER A 12 14.17 28.09 14.44
N PHE A 13 13.58 27.78 13.30
CA PHE A 13 12.45 26.87 13.22
C PHE A 13 12.89 25.46 13.65
N GLN A 14 12.23 24.88 14.66
CA GLN A 14 12.36 23.46 14.97
C GLN A 14 11.45 22.69 14.01
N SER A 15 12.03 21.90 13.10
CA SER A 15 11.29 21.06 12.15
C SER A 15 10.61 19.84 12.77
N PHE A 16 10.79 19.64 14.09
CA PHE A 16 10.25 18.53 14.82
C PHE A 16 9.53 18.99 16.08
N PHE A 17 8.33 18.46 16.24
CA PHE A 17 7.48 18.72 17.38
C PHE A 17 7.25 17.40 18.12
N PRO A 18 7.20 17.42 19.46
CA PRO A 18 6.44 16.41 20.19
C PRO A 18 5.04 16.31 19.58
N LEU A 19 4.45 15.10 19.54
CA LEU A 19 3.14 14.88 18.92
C LEU A 19 2.05 15.85 19.45
N GLU A 20 2.17 16.25 20.72
CA GLU A 20 1.34 17.23 21.42
C GLU A 20 1.42 18.68 20.87
N HIS A 21 2.47 19.03 20.12
CA HIS A 21 2.68 20.35 19.51
C HIS A 21 2.54 20.36 17.98
N LEU A 22 1.97 19.29 17.40
CA LEU A 22 1.85 19.13 15.95
C LEU A 22 1.05 20.27 15.28
N THR A 23 -0.04 20.70 15.91
CA THR A 23 -0.89 21.80 15.43
C THR A 23 -0.16 23.14 15.37
N ASP A 24 0.69 23.42 16.37
CA ASP A 24 1.48 24.65 16.41
C ASP A 24 2.52 24.66 15.28
N GLY A 25 3.16 23.51 15.05
CA GLY A 25 4.09 23.31 13.94
C GLY A 25 3.44 23.48 12.56
N ILE A 26 2.22 22.94 12.39
CA ILE A 26 1.45 23.10 11.14
C ILE A 26 1.12 24.58 10.92
N SER A 27 0.62 25.26 11.95
CA SER A 27 0.24 26.69 11.87
C SER A 27 1.44 27.56 11.51
N HIS A 28 2.59 27.34 12.15
CA HIS A 28 3.79 28.14 11.91
C HIS A 28 4.32 27.97 10.48
N MET A 29 4.42 26.73 9.99
CA MET A 29 4.90 26.51 8.62
C MET A 29 3.90 27.04 7.58
N GLY A 30 2.59 26.95 7.85
CA GLY A 30 1.56 27.59 7.03
C GLY A 30 1.73 29.12 6.94
N GLN A 31 2.07 29.78 8.05
CA GLN A 31 2.37 31.23 8.05
C GLN A 31 3.60 31.56 7.21
N MET A 32 4.66 30.75 7.29
CA MET A 32 5.86 30.95 6.47
C MET A 32 5.58 30.78 4.98
N ILE A 33 4.84 29.75 4.60
CA ILE A 33 4.44 29.50 3.21
C ILE A 33 3.66 30.70 2.66
N ASN A 34 2.69 31.19 3.43
CA ASN A 34 1.90 32.37 3.07
C ASN A 34 2.79 33.63 2.94
N ALA A 35 3.73 33.85 3.86
CA ALA A 35 4.64 34.99 3.80
C ALA A 35 5.55 34.96 2.55
N VAL A 36 5.98 33.78 2.11
CA VAL A 36 6.78 33.63 0.88
C VAL A 36 5.90 33.79 -0.37
N GLN A 37 4.60 33.54 -0.27
CA GLN A 37 3.63 33.73 -1.35
C GLN A 37 3.57 35.19 -1.82
N ASP A 38 3.68 36.15 -0.90
CA ASP A 38 3.74 37.59 -1.21
C ASP A 38 5.03 38.00 -1.95
N LEU A 39 6.06 37.16 -1.94
CA LEU A 39 7.33 37.38 -2.62
C LEU A 39 7.38 36.75 -4.02
N LYS A 40 6.31 36.08 -4.47
CA LYS A 40 6.28 35.36 -5.75
C LYS A 40 6.85 36.17 -6.92
N GLY A 41 7.76 35.56 -7.66
CA GLY A 41 8.41 36.15 -8.84
C GLY A 41 9.56 37.13 -8.53
N ARG A 42 9.77 37.51 -7.26
CA ARG A 42 10.94 38.31 -6.86
C ARG A 42 12.20 37.45 -6.84
N PRO A 43 13.40 38.01 -7.11
CA PRO A 43 14.66 37.29 -6.97
C PRO A 43 14.85 36.79 -5.55
N ILE A 44 15.38 35.57 -5.40
CA ILE A 44 15.67 35.02 -4.06
C ILE A 44 16.79 35.80 -3.35
N GLY A 45 16.64 35.95 -2.04
CA GLY A 45 17.67 36.53 -1.18
C GLY A 45 18.93 35.67 -1.13
N MET A 46 20.09 36.30 -0.95
CA MET A 46 21.35 35.58 -0.76
C MET A 46 21.50 35.18 0.71
N VAL A 47 21.71 33.89 0.96
CA VAL A 47 22.07 33.35 2.29
C VAL A 47 23.52 32.89 2.25
N SER A 48 24.27 33.10 3.33
CA SER A 48 25.67 32.68 3.37
C SER A 48 25.80 31.15 3.52
N MET A 49 26.86 30.58 2.93
CA MET A 49 27.19 29.16 3.10
C MET A 49 27.32 28.76 4.58
N LYS A 50 27.88 29.65 5.41
CA LYS A 50 28.06 29.40 6.84
C LYS A 50 26.72 29.27 7.58
N GLU A 51 25.73 30.08 7.22
CA GLU A 51 24.39 30.03 7.81
C GLU A 51 23.66 28.74 7.42
N LEU A 52 23.57 28.43 6.12
CA LEU A 52 22.88 27.21 5.66
C LEU A 52 23.53 25.93 6.21
N VAL A 53 24.86 25.83 6.18
CA VAL A 53 25.56 24.67 6.75
C VAL A 53 25.39 24.61 8.26
N GLY A 54 25.33 25.77 8.94
CA GLY A 54 25.00 25.86 10.36
C GLY A 54 23.64 25.25 10.68
N TYR A 55 22.60 25.61 9.93
CA TYR A 55 21.27 25.03 10.06
C TYR A 55 21.25 23.52 9.79
N TYR A 56 21.94 23.07 8.73
CA TYR A 56 22.08 21.64 8.43
C TYR A 56 22.70 20.87 9.61
N MET A 57 23.79 21.37 10.19
CA MET A 57 24.47 20.72 11.30
C MET A 57 23.62 20.70 12.57
N GLN A 58 22.91 21.80 12.86
CA GLN A 58 21.98 21.87 13.99
C GLN A 58 20.85 20.83 13.85
N HIS A 59 20.32 20.65 12.63
CA HIS A 59 19.31 19.65 12.34
C HIS A 59 19.81 18.22 12.55
N GLN A 60 21.00 17.90 12.02
CA GLN A 60 21.63 16.59 12.19
C GLN A 60 21.85 16.23 13.66
N VAL A 61 22.20 17.22 14.51
CA VAL A 61 22.34 17.01 15.96
C VAL A 61 20.97 16.80 16.62
N SER A 62 19.94 17.55 16.25
CA SER A 62 18.58 17.38 16.79
C SER A 62 18.01 15.98 16.50
N ASN A 63 18.28 15.43 15.31
CA ASN A 63 17.88 14.06 14.92
C ASN A 63 18.56 12.95 15.74
N SER A 64 19.71 13.23 16.36
CA SER A 64 20.44 12.26 17.16
C SER A 64 19.91 12.13 18.60
N MET A 65 18.97 12.99 19.02
CA MET A 65 18.35 12.93 20.34
C MET A 65 17.20 11.91 20.41
N LYS A 66 17.17 11.09 21.48
CA LYS A 66 16.18 10.01 21.69
C LYS A 66 14.78 10.59 21.97
N GLY A 67 13.93 10.64 20.96
CA GLY A 67 12.49 10.96 21.05
C GLY A 67 11.75 10.62 19.74
N ILE A 68 10.43 10.39 19.81
CA ILE A 68 9.59 10.26 18.61
C ILE A 68 9.42 11.66 18.02
N LEU A 69 10.23 11.98 17.02
CA LEU A 69 10.19 13.27 16.33
C LEU A 69 9.13 13.21 15.20
N VAL A 70 8.27 14.25 15.11
CA VAL A 70 7.26 14.37 14.05
C VAL A 70 7.74 15.30 12.95
N GLN A 71 7.84 14.79 11.71
CA GLN A 71 8.24 15.58 10.54
C GLN A 71 7.02 16.03 9.75
N LEU A 72 6.94 17.33 9.45
CA LEU A 72 5.88 17.89 8.60
C LEU A 72 6.41 18.14 7.18
N THR A 73 5.64 17.69 6.19
CA THR A 73 5.88 17.98 4.78
C THR A 73 4.61 18.59 4.19
N PHE A 74 4.73 19.67 3.43
CA PHE A 74 3.58 20.38 2.86
C PHE A 74 3.40 20.06 1.39
N GLU A 75 2.14 19.90 1.00
CA GLU A 75 1.78 19.73 -0.40
C GLU A 75 1.99 21.03 -1.17
N THR A 76 2.70 20.95 -2.29
CA THR A 76 2.71 22.02 -3.30
C THR A 76 1.53 21.85 -4.25
N THR A 77 1.23 22.90 -5.01
CA THR A 77 0.30 22.81 -6.14
C THR A 77 0.85 21.79 -7.14
N PRO A 78 0.06 20.77 -7.54
CA PRO A 78 0.51 19.78 -8.52
C PRO A 78 1.01 20.44 -9.81
N TYR A 79 2.16 19.97 -10.31
CA TYR A 79 2.74 20.37 -11.58
C TYR A 79 3.17 19.14 -12.37
N GLU A 80 3.50 19.33 -13.64
CA GLU A 80 3.87 18.22 -14.53
C GLU A 80 5.37 17.92 -14.47
N PRO A 81 5.79 16.66 -14.65
CA PRO A 81 7.21 16.35 -14.80
C PRO A 81 7.78 17.02 -16.06
N CYS A 82 9.07 17.36 -16.05
CA CYS A 82 9.72 17.93 -17.21
C CYS A 82 9.79 16.92 -18.35
N ILE A 83 9.07 17.20 -19.45
CA ILE A 83 9.04 16.38 -20.67
C ILE A 83 10.07 16.83 -21.72
N HIS A 84 10.75 17.94 -21.49
CA HIS A 84 11.66 18.53 -22.46
C HIS A 84 13.04 17.83 -22.48
N PRO A 85 13.62 17.57 -23.67
CA PRO A 85 14.98 17.05 -23.77
C PRO A 85 15.96 18.01 -23.13
N MET A 86 17.02 17.47 -22.53
CA MET A 86 18.11 18.27 -21.97
C MET A 86 18.70 19.27 -22.98
N SER A 87 18.75 18.92 -24.27
CA SER A 87 19.26 19.78 -25.34
C SER A 87 18.40 21.00 -25.64
N SER A 88 17.12 20.98 -25.24
CA SER A 88 16.19 22.11 -25.41
C SER A 88 16.13 23.05 -24.20
N LEU A 89 16.64 22.62 -23.05
CA LEU A 89 16.59 23.40 -21.82
C LEU A 89 17.72 24.43 -21.78
N THR A 90 17.41 25.62 -21.28
CA THR A 90 18.39 26.69 -21.07
C THR A 90 18.99 26.64 -19.68
N LYS A 91 20.32 26.74 -19.58
CA LYS A 91 21.00 26.75 -18.28
C LYS A 91 20.67 28.02 -17.50
N THR A 92 20.33 27.87 -16.22
CA THR A 92 20.11 28.96 -15.25
C THR A 92 21.08 28.84 -14.06
N THR A 93 21.22 29.90 -13.27
CA THR A 93 22.01 29.92 -12.02
C THR A 93 21.14 30.20 -10.80
N ILE A 94 21.68 30.05 -9.59
CA ILE A 94 20.96 30.38 -8.34
C ILE A 94 20.57 31.86 -8.33
N SER A 95 21.35 32.74 -8.97
CA SER A 95 21.08 34.17 -9.04
C SER A 95 19.83 34.54 -9.81
N ASP A 96 19.40 33.68 -10.72
CA ASP A 96 18.26 33.90 -11.62
C ASP A 96 16.95 33.38 -11.03
N LEU A 97 17.04 32.60 -9.94
CA LEU A 97 15.92 31.95 -9.29
C LEU A 97 14.99 32.97 -8.58
N ARG A 98 13.69 32.68 -8.62
CA ARG A 98 12.63 33.53 -8.07
C ARG A 98 11.73 32.78 -7.11
N TYR A 99 11.27 33.45 -6.05
CA TYR A 99 10.37 32.86 -5.05
C TYR A 99 9.09 32.28 -5.68
N ASN A 100 8.64 31.11 -5.21
CA ASN A 100 7.40 30.42 -5.62
C ASN A 100 7.21 30.36 -7.14
N THR A 101 8.31 30.07 -7.85
CA THR A 101 8.37 30.06 -9.31
C THR A 101 9.01 28.76 -9.79
N ARG A 102 8.33 28.10 -10.72
CA ARG A 102 8.88 27.01 -11.53
C ARG A 102 9.55 27.61 -12.76
N HIS A 103 10.83 27.32 -12.97
CA HIS A 103 11.61 27.90 -14.05
C HIS A 103 11.53 27.01 -15.30
N GLU A 104 10.38 27.03 -15.96
CA GLU A 104 10.09 26.18 -17.11
C GLU A 104 11.05 26.43 -18.28
N GLY A 105 11.33 25.39 -19.07
CA GLY A 105 12.30 25.44 -20.16
C GLY A 105 13.75 25.63 -19.72
N SER A 106 14.04 25.62 -18.41
CA SER A 106 15.39 25.82 -17.87
C SER A 106 15.91 24.60 -17.12
N TYR A 107 17.23 24.53 -16.93
CA TYR A 107 17.85 23.56 -16.02
C TYR A 107 18.93 24.24 -15.19
N ILE A 108 19.19 23.74 -13.99
CA ILE A 108 20.28 24.21 -13.13
C ILE A 108 21.26 23.08 -12.87
N LEU A 109 22.56 23.38 -12.96
CA LEU A 109 23.65 22.47 -12.66
C LEU A 109 24.18 22.78 -11.26
N LEU A 110 24.18 21.77 -10.39
CA LEU A 110 24.51 21.90 -8.98
C LEU A 110 25.53 20.85 -8.54
N ARG A 111 26.23 21.14 -7.44
CA ARG A 111 27.16 20.21 -6.78
C ARG A 111 26.88 20.17 -5.28
N LEU A 112 26.77 18.97 -4.71
CA LEU A 112 26.54 18.80 -3.28
C LEU A 112 27.72 19.33 -2.44
N ILE A 113 27.41 19.95 -1.31
CA ILE A 113 28.42 20.44 -0.34
C ILE A 113 28.22 19.79 1.04
N THR A 114 27.00 19.34 1.34
CA THR A 114 26.71 18.50 2.50
C THR A 114 26.43 17.06 2.08
N GLY A 115 26.41 16.15 3.05
CA GLY A 115 25.80 14.83 2.86
C GLY A 115 24.28 14.96 2.63
N LEU A 116 23.66 13.85 2.21
CA LEU A 116 22.22 13.74 2.15
C LEU A 116 21.67 13.47 3.55
N ASP A 117 20.76 14.33 3.99
CA ASP A 117 19.85 14.04 5.09
C ASP A 117 18.69 13.20 4.53
N ILE A 118 18.38 12.08 5.18
CA ILE A 118 17.36 11.10 4.75
C ILE A 118 16.25 10.99 5.79
N THR A 119 16.05 12.04 6.59
CA THR A 119 14.89 12.11 7.50
C THR A 119 13.63 12.44 6.69
N GLY A 120 12.85 11.41 6.35
CA GLY A 120 11.54 11.46 5.68
C GLY A 120 11.50 11.92 4.21
N THR A 121 12.44 12.78 3.80
CA THR A 121 12.72 13.22 2.42
C THR A 121 14.22 13.33 2.23
N LEU A 122 14.72 13.29 0.99
CA LEU A 122 16.14 13.55 0.74
C LEU A 122 16.41 15.05 0.70
N PHE A 123 17.32 15.53 1.55
CA PHE A 123 17.67 16.94 1.64
C PHE A 123 19.19 17.12 1.62
N ALA A 124 19.67 18.16 0.93
CA ALA A 124 21.06 18.59 1.02
C ALA A 124 21.24 20.06 0.64
N ILE A 125 22.43 20.60 0.91
CA ILE A 125 22.86 21.90 0.42
C ILE A 125 23.77 21.68 -0.79
N ALA A 126 23.51 22.44 -1.85
CA ALA A 126 24.27 22.39 -3.08
C ALA A 126 24.73 23.79 -3.51
N GLU A 127 25.80 23.84 -4.30
CA GLU A 127 26.27 25.07 -4.96
C GLU A 127 26.08 25.03 -6.46
N ASP A 128 25.93 26.23 -7.05
CA ASP A 128 26.11 26.45 -8.47
C ASP A 128 27.57 26.83 -8.81
N GLU A 129 27.85 27.02 -10.09
CA GLU A 129 29.17 27.40 -10.60
C GLU A 129 29.70 28.74 -10.07
N ASN A 130 28.81 29.61 -9.59
CA ASN A 130 29.16 30.90 -9.02
C ASN A 130 29.44 30.81 -7.51
N GLN A 131 29.57 29.59 -6.97
CA GLN A 131 29.78 29.32 -5.54
C GLN A 131 28.65 29.85 -4.65
N ARG A 132 27.45 30.07 -5.23
CA ARG A 132 26.25 30.36 -4.45
C ARG A 132 25.68 29.05 -3.97
N VAL A 133 25.06 29.08 -2.79
CA VAL A 133 24.49 27.90 -2.14
C VAL A 133 22.98 27.97 -2.10
N ILE A 134 22.33 26.81 -2.19
CA ILE A 134 20.89 26.69 -2.04
C ILE A 134 20.54 25.34 -1.41
N PRO A 135 19.53 25.28 -0.53
CA PRO A 135 18.92 24.02 -0.12
C PRO A 135 18.25 23.31 -1.31
N VAL A 136 18.37 21.99 -1.38
CA VAL A 136 17.68 21.15 -2.36
C VAL A 136 16.98 20.02 -1.62
N GLN A 137 15.68 19.86 -1.88
CA GLN A 137 14.86 18.82 -1.30
C GLN A 137 14.19 17.98 -2.39
N LEU A 138 14.40 16.67 -2.36
CA LEU A 138 13.74 15.71 -3.23
C LEU A 138 12.55 15.11 -2.47
N PHE A 139 11.36 15.34 -3.01
CA PHE A 139 10.09 14.81 -2.51
C PHE A 139 9.70 13.54 -3.27
N ASN A 140 8.85 12.74 -2.62
CA ASN A 140 8.33 11.47 -3.15
C ASN A 140 9.43 10.44 -3.49
N GLN A 141 10.63 10.60 -2.92
CA GLN A 141 11.84 9.84 -3.25
C GLN A 141 12.71 9.63 -2.00
N ASN A 142 12.74 8.40 -1.47
CA ASN A 142 13.61 8.02 -0.34
C ASN A 142 14.89 7.30 -0.76
N SER A 143 15.09 7.14 -2.06
CA SER A 143 16.35 6.71 -2.64
C SER A 143 16.57 7.45 -3.95
N LEU A 144 17.83 7.74 -4.22
CA LEU A 144 18.23 8.30 -5.50
C LEU A 144 18.00 7.29 -6.62
N PRO A 145 17.86 7.76 -7.87
CA PRO A 145 17.85 6.89 -9.04
C PRO A 145 18.98 5.86 -8.94
N GLY A 146 18.66 4.56 -9.00
CA GLY A 146 19.67 3.50 -8.93
C GLY A 146 20.32 3.26 -7.56
N ASN A 147 19.70 3.67 -6.43
CA ASN A 147 20.31 3.49 -5.10
C ASN A 147 21.71 4.13 -5.01
N GLU A 148 21.93 5.20 -5.77
CA GLU A 148 23.18 5.95 -5.76
C GLU A 148 23.39 6.57 -4.38
N LEU A 149 24.58 6.40 -3.80
CA LEU A 149 25.04 7.24 -2.70
C LEU A 149 25.68 8.46 -3.35
N LEU A 150 24.99 9.61 -3.35
CA LEU A 150 25.66 10.86 -3.74
C LEU A 150 26.64 11.23 -2.63
N GLU A 151 27.93 11.11 -2.94
CA GLU A 151 28.99 11.62 -2.10
C GLU A 151 28.98 13.15 -2.15
N ILE A 152 29.49 13.79 -1.09
CA ILE A 152 29.78 15.24 -1.11
C ILE A 152 30.60 15.54 -2.36
N TYR A 153 30.27 16.64 -3.03
CA TYR A 153 30.82 17.09 -4.32
C TYR A 153 30.36 16.31 -5.56
N SER A 154 29.37 15.43 -5.44
CA SER A 154 28.69 14.88 -6.61
C SER A 154 27.87 15.97 -7.31
N ALA A 155 27.95 16.01 -8.64
CA ALA A 155 27.23 16.96 -9.46
C ALA A 155 25.91 16.37 -9.98
N PHE A 156 24.89 17.21 -10.12
CA PHE A 156 23.57 16.82 -10.59
C PHE A 156 22.87 18.00 -11.28
N ILE A 157 21.86 17.68 -12.08
CA ILE A 157 20.99 18.63 -12.74
C ILE A 157 19.60 18.53 -12.14
N VAL A 158 18.96 19.69 -11.97
CA VAL A 158 17.52 19.81 -11.77
C VAL A 158 16.92 20.47 -13.01
N LYS A 159 16.01 19.77 -13.69
CA LYS A 159 15.20 20.30 -14.78
C LYS A 159 14.05 21.12 -14.19
N GLU A 160 13.76 22.26 -14.80
CA GLU A 160 12.66 23.16 -14.46
C GLU A 160 12.52 23.44 -12.95
N PRO A 161 13.58 23.92 -12.28
CA PRO A 161 13.62 23.99 -10.82
C PRO A 161 12.47 24.81 -10.25
N LEU A 162 11.74 24.21 -9.33
CA LEU A 162 10.71 24.87 -8.52
C LEU A 162 11.35 25.41 -7.24
N VAL A 163 11.15 26.70 -6.99
CA VAL A 163 11.64 27.37 -5.79
C VAL A 163 10.49 27.57 -4.81
N GLU A 164 10.60 26.97 -3.63
CA GLU A 164 9.60 27.03 -2.56
C GLU A 164 10.27 27.02 -1.18
N VAL A 165 9.45 27.13 -0.14
CA VAL A 165 9.87 26.80 1.23
C VAL A 165 10.10 25.28 1.29
N VAL A 166 11.33 24.89 1.60
CA VAL A 166 11.75 23.50 1.78
C VAL A 166 11.93 23.19 3.28
N GLY A 167 12.37 21.98 3.59
CA GLY A 167 12.68 21.55 4.96
C GLY A 167 13.44 22.60 5.76
N TRP A 168 13.04 22.78 7.02
CA TRP A 168 13.54 23.77 8.00
C TRP A 168 13.03 25.22 7.82
N GLY A 169 12.10 25.45 6.89
CA GLY A 169 11.54 26.79 6.67
C GLY A 169 12.41 27.69 5.80
N GLU A 170 13.46 27.15 5.20
CA GLU A 170 14.32 27.89 4.27
C GLU A 170 13.75 27.86 2.85
N VAL A 171 14.11 28.85 2.03
CA VAL A 171 13.77 28.84 0.60
C VAL A 171 14.82 28.08 -0.20
N GLY A 172 14.38 27.11 -0.98
CA GLY A 172 15.26 26.23 -1.73
C GLY A 172 14.60 25.64 -2.96
N ILE A 173 15.31 24.72 -3.60
CA ILE A 173 14.81 23.99 -4.77
C ILE A 173 14.07 22.74 -4.28
N ARG A 174 12.81 22.64 -4.69
CA ARG A 174 11.95 21.49 -4.47
C ARG A 174 11.89 20.65 -5.75
N VAL A 175 12.00 19.33 -5.61
CA VAL A 175 11.88 18.39 -6.74
C VAL A 175 10.92 17.25 -6.37
N ASP A 176 9.71 17.26 -6.92
CA ASP A 176 8.70 16.20 -6.65
C ASP A 176 8.75 15.05 -7.66
N HIS A 177 9.23 15.32 -8.88
CA HIS A 177 9.34 14.32 -9.94
C HIS A 177 10.75 13.74 -10.03
N ALA A 178 10.82 12.41 -10.02
CA ALA A 178 12.07 11.69 -10.01
C ALA A 178 12.86 11.75 -11.33
N SER A 179 12.18 12.14 -12.42
CA SER A 179 12.71 12.39 -13.76
C SER A 179 13.38 13.76 -13.90
N ASP A 180 13.02 14.70 -13.04
CA ASP A 180 13.51 16.09 -13.11
C ASP A 180 14.87 16.22 -12.42
N PHE A 181 15.27 15.21 -11.65
CA PHE A 181 16.57 15.08 -11.03
C PHE A 181 17.47 14.12 -11.82
N LYS A 182 18.62 14.59 -12.28
CA LYS A 182 19.60 13.78 -13.04
C LYS A 182 20.99 13.89 -12.43
N CYS A 183 21.52 12.79 -11.90
CA CYS A 183 22.92 12.72 -11.49
C CYS A 183 23.83 12.90 -12.71
N ILE A 184 24.87 13.72 -12.56
CA ILE A 184 25.87 13.92 -13.61
C ILE A 184 27.11 13.12 -13.27
N SER A 185 27.54 12.36 -14.28
CA SER A 185 28.81 11.66 -14.25
C SER A 185 29.94 12.58 -13.79
N ARG A 186 30.72 12.11 -12.82
CA ARG A 186 32.00 12.71 -12.42
C ARG A 186 33.03 12.80 -13.57
N TYR A 187 32.75 12.13 -14.68
CA TYR A 187 33.55 12.07 -15.89
C TYR A 187 32.93 12.83 -17.07
N SER A 188 31.79 13.52 -16.86
CA SER A 188 31.16 14.30 -17.93
C SER A 188 32.06 15.46 -18.38
N GLU A 189 32.18 15.63 -19.70
CA GLU A 189 32.89 16.77 -20.29
C GLU A 189 32.16 18.09 -20.03
N ASP A 190 30.85 18.04 -19.74
CA ASP A 190 29.98 19.19 -19.50
C ASP A 190 30.16 19.80 -18.11
N LEU A 191 30.93 19.16 -17.21
CA LEU A 191 31.20 19.69 -15.88
C LEU A 191 32.11 20.93 -15.93
N PRO A 192 31.96 21.88 -15.00
CA PRO A 192 32.89 23.01 -14.85
C PRO A 192 34.31 22.54 -14.53
N ALA A 193 35.33 23.24 -15.02
CA ALA A 193 36.74 22.85 -14.85
C ALA A 193 37.13 22.64 -13.36
N GLY A 194 36.62 23.46 -12.45
CA GLY A 194 36.84 23.32 -11.00
C GLY A 194 36.06 22.18 -10.33
N TRP A 195 35.13 21.55 -11.04
CA TRP A 195 34.33 20.42 -10.56
C TRP A 195 34.75 19.09 -11.18
N LYS A 196 35.44 19.12 -12.32
CA LYS A 196 36.05 17.92 -12.92
C LYS A 196 37.10 17.36 -11.98
N LYS A 197 36.93 16.11 -11.54
CA LYS A 197 38.05 15.37 -10.95
C LYS A 197 39.04 15.10 -12.08
N SER A 198 40.26 15.62 -11.99
CA SER A 198 41.31 15.49 -13.00
C SER A 198 41.45 14.02 -13.47
N ILE A 199 40.82 13.67 -14.60
CA ILE A 199 41.27 12.53 -15.39
C ILE A 199 42.25 13.13 -16.40
N LYS A 200 43.54 12.89 -16.17
CA LYS A 200 44.60 13.45 -17.01
C LYS A 200 44.63 12.85 -18.43
N GLU A 201 43.84 11.80 -18.74
CA GLU A 201 43.94 11.05 -20.02
C GLU A 201 42.60 10.46 -20.51
N LYS A 202 42.37 10.46 -21.84
CA LYS A 202 41.29 9.71 -22.50
C LYS A 202 41.47 8.21 -22.23
N ARG A 203 40.50 7.58 -21.56
CA ARG A 203 40.54 6.15 -21.23
C ARG A 203 40.21 5.29 -22.46
N THR A 204 40.97 4.22 -22.63
CA THR A 204 40.68 3.12 -23.56
C THR A 204 39.50 2.28 -23.06
N VAL A 205 38.92 1.46 -23.96
CA VAL A 205 37.85 0.50 -23.62
C VAL A 205 38.25 -0.42 -22.46
N ALA A 206 39.51 -0.89 -22.44
CA ALA A 206 40.02 -1.77 -21.40
C ALA A 206 40.10 -1.06 -20.03
N GLN A 207 40.52 0.20 -20.01
CA GLN A 207 40.57 1.02 -18.79
C GLN A 207 39.17 1.32 -18.26
N TRP A 208 38.21 1.68 -19.13
CA TRP A 208 36.81 1.85 -18.72
C TRP A 208 36.21 0.58 -18.13
N LYS A 209 36.43 -0.57 -18.79
CA LYS A 209 36.00 -1.87 -18.28
C LYS A 209 36.62 -2.19 -16.92
N ALA A 210 37.90 -1.91 -16.72
CA ALA A 210 38.60 -2.16 -15.46
C ALA A 210 38.00 -1.34 -14.32
N VAL A 211 37.79 -0.03 -14.54
CA VAL A 211 37.17 0.85 -13.55
C VAL A 211 35.73 0.44 -13.25
N ALA A 212 34.93 0.14 -14.28
CA ALA A 212 33.56 -0.34 -14.11
C ALA A 212 33.49 -1.63 -13.27
N THR A 213 34.43 -2.55 -13.51
CA THR A 213 34.49 -3.82 -12.77
C THR A 213 34.86 -3.60 -11.31
N GLU A 214 35.74 -2.64 -11.02
CA GLU A 214 36.09 -2.29 -9.64
C GLU A 214 34.90 -1.63 -8.92
N LEU A 215 34.23 -0.67 -9.57
CA LEU A 215 33.01 -0.05 -9.06
C LEU A 215 31.90 -1.06 -8.78
N TYR A 216 31.76 -2.06 -9.66
CA TYR A 216 30.80 -3.15 -9.44
C TYR A 216 31.14 -3.96 -8.19
N LYS A 217 32.42 -4.29 -7.97
CA LYS A 217 32.87 -5.04 -6.79
C LYS A 217 32.68 -4.27 -5.49
N THR A 218 32.83 -2.95 -5.53
CA THR A 218 32.60 -2.07 -4.37
C THR A 218 31.13 -1.74 -4.15
N GLY A 219 30.21 -2.25 -4.99
CA GLY A 219 28.77 -2.05 -4.86
C GLY A 219 28.24 -0.75 -5.48
N LEU A 220 29.11 0.04 -6.13
CA LEU A 220 28.75 1.28 -6.83
C LEU A 220 28.20 0.97 -8.22
N TYR A 221 27.07 0.25 -8.27
CA TYR A 221 26.52 -0.33 -9.50
C TYR A 221 26.13 0.71 -10.55
N ALA A 222 25.56 1.84 -10.16
CA ALA A 222 25.19 2.89 -11.11
C ALA A 222 26.40 3.51 -11.81
N GLN A 223 27.47 3.82 -11.05
CA GLN A 223 28.73 4.30 -11.61
C GLN A 223 29.40 3.23 -12.49
N ALA A 224 29.25 1.95 -12.15
CA ALA A 224 29.71 0.85 -12.99
C ALA A 224 28.94 0.80 -14.33
N VAL A 225 27.61 0.92 -14.31
CA VAL A 225 26.78 1.01 -15.53
C VAL A 225 27.25 2.15 -16.41
N GLU A 226 27.49 3.32 -15.83
CA GLU A 226 27.96 4.50 -16.54
C GLU A 226 29.31 4.25 -17.23
N CYS A 227 30.29 3.69 -16.50
CA CYS A 227 31.60 3.35 -17.06
C CYS A 227 31.51 2.28 -18.17
N TYR A 228 30.61 1.30 -18.04
CA TYR A 228 30.36 0.34 -19.12
C TYR A 228 29.69 0.99 -20.33
N SER A 229 28.76 1.93 -20.13
CA SER A 229 28.16 2.70 -21.22
C SER A 229 29.21 3.54 -21.97
N LYS A 230 30.12 4.21 -21.26
CA LYS A 230 31.27 4.90 -21.89
C LYS A 230 32.20 3.96 -22.65
N ALA A 231 32.42 2.74 -22.15
CA ALA A 231 33.18 1.74 -22.89
C ALA A 231 32.47 1.30 -24.19
N LEU A 232 31.13 1.28 -24.20
CA LEU A 232 30.30 0.90 -25.34
C LEU A 232 30.17 2.00 -26.40
N GLU A 233 30.36 3.27 -26.04
CA GLU A 233 30.44 4.39 -26.99
C GLU A 233 31.68 4.29 -27.91
N ILE A 234 32.74 3.59 -27.47
CA ILE A 234 33.97 3.42 -28.25
C ILE A 234 33.84 2.19 -29.17
N PRO A 235 34.01 2.35 -30.50
CA PRO A 235 33.92 1.24 -31.46
C PRO A 235 34.81 0.05 -31.05
N SER A 236 34.20 -1.14 -30.98
CA SER A 236 34.85 -2.36 -30.49
C SER A 236 34.38 -3.61 -31.25
N PRO A 237 35.21 -4.68 -31.34
CA PRO A 237 34.80 -5.93 -31.97
C PRO A 237 33.56 -6.56 -31.28
N PRO A 238 32.71 -7.32 -32.01
CA PRO A 238 31.45 -7.85 -31.48
C PRO A 238 31.59 -8.65 -30.17
N GLY A 239 32.61 -9.49 -30.04
CA GLY A 239 32.83 -10.26 -28.79
C GLY A 239 33.14 -9.37 -27.57
N ARG A 240 33.83 -8.24 -27.79
CA ARG A 240 34.10 -7.27 -26.72
C ARG A 240 32.83 -6.50 -26.35
N VAL A 241 32.03 -6.11 -27.35
CA VAL A 241 30.72 -5.47 -27.13
C VAL A 241 29.79 -6.39 -26.34
N GLN A 242 29.70 -7.67 -26.69
CA GLN A 242 28.92 -8.66 -25.93
C GLN A 242 29.38 -8.72 -24.47
N THR A 243 30.70 -8.81 -24.22
CA THR A 243 31.26 -8.85 -22.85
C THR A 243 30.90 -7.61 -22.04
N LEU A 244 30.99 -6.43 -22.65
CA LEU A 244 30.64 -5.16 -21.99
C LEU A 244 29.15 -5.09 -21.64
N ARG A 245 28.27 -5.49 -22.57
CA ARG A 245 26.82 -5.54 -22.34
C ARG A 245 26.45 -6.54 -21.26
N PHE A 246 27.05 -7.74 -21.26
CA PHE A 246 26.82 -8.71 -20.19
C PHE A 246 27.22 -8.15 -18.82
N ASN A 247 28.39 -7.53 -18.71
CA ASN A 247 28.83 -6.93 -17.45
C ASN A 247 27.93 -5.75 -17.02
N ARG A 248 27.50 -4.92 -17.97
CA ARG A 248 26.55 -3.83 -17.71
C ARG A 248 25.20 -4.37 -17.25
N ALA A 249 24.69 -5.43 -17.87
CA ALA A 249 23.49 -6.14 -17.44
C ALA A 249 23.61 -6.66 -16.00
N GLN A 250 24.78 -7.15 -15.57
CA GLN A 250 24.97 -7.55 -14.17
C GLN A 250 24.78 -6.39 -13.20
N ALA A 251 25.32 -5.21 -13.54
CA ALA A 251 25.16 -4.00 -12.75
C ALA A 251 23.70 -3.50 -12.79
N LEU A 252 23.06 -3.49 -13.97
CA LEU A 252 21.65 -3.14 -14.14
C LEU A 252 20.71 -4.06 -13.33
N CYS A 253 20.97 -5.37 -13.26
CA CYS A 253 20.23 -6.29 -12.38
C CYS A 253 20.28 -5.85 -10.92
N LYS A 254 21.45 -5.41 -10.44
CA LYS A 254 21.63 -4.97 -9.06
C LYS A 254 20.89 -3.66 -8.75
N LEU A 255 20.64 -2.86 -9.78
CA LEU A 255 19.85 -1.63 -9.73
C LEU A 255 18.35 -1.87 -9.91
N GLY A 256 17.92 -3.10 -10.25
CA GLY A 256 16.54 -3.42 -10.58
C GLY A 256 16.06 -2.90 -11.95
N ARG A 257 16.94 -2.31 -12.77
CA ARG A 257 16.64 -1.76 -14.11
C ARG A 257 16.37 -2.88 -15.11
N SER A 258 15.16 -3.42 -15.05
CA SER A 258 14.82 -4.73 -15.62
C SER A 258 14.77 -4.71 -17.15
N GLU A 259 14.20 -3.67 -17.75
CA GLU A 259 14.07 -3.57 -19.20
C GLU A 259 15.42 -3.37 -19.89
N GLU A 260 16.28 -2.49 -19.36
CA GLU A 260 17.65 -2.31 -19.87
C GLU A 260 18.51 -3.57 -19.70
N THR A 261 18.31 -4.29 -18.60
CA THR A 261 18.92 -5.60 -18.41
C THR A 261 18.52 -6.55 -19.54
N LEU A 262 17.23 -6.63 -19.88
CA LEU A 262 16.75 -7.49 -20.96
C LEU A 262 17.27 -7.07 -22.33
N LEU A 263 17.42 -5.75 -22.59
CA LEU A 263 18.02 -5.23 -23.82
C LEU A 263 19.48 -5.68 -23.96
N ASP A 264 20.29 -5.54 -22.91
CA ASP A 264 21.69 -5.97 -22.95
C ASP A 264 21.86 -7.49 -23.05
N LEU A 265 20.96 -8.25 -22.41
CA LEU A 265 20.96 -9.72 -22.48
C LEU A 265 20.33 -10.27 -23.77
N GLY A 266 19.56 -9.47 -24.51
CA GLY A 266 18.87 -9.87 -25.73
C GLY A 266 19.79 -10.17 -26.91
N ILE A 267 20.99 -9.56 -26.93
CA ILE A 267 21.95 -9.59 -28.05
C ILE A 267 23.02 -10.68 -27.84
N LEU A 268 22.95 -11.43 -26.74
CA LEU A 268 23.97 -12.42 -26.38
C LEU A 268 23.80 -13.72 -27.16
N THR A 269 24.92 -14.32 -27.59
CA THR A 269 24.95 -15.49 -28.48
C THR A 269 25.47 -16.73 -27.77
N PRO A 270 25.11 -17.97 -28.23
CA PRO A 270 25.61 -19.20 -27.62
C PRO A 270 27.14 -19.36 -27.63
N ALA A 271 27.85 -18.66 -28.52
CA ALA A 271 29.31 -18.66 -28.59
C ALA A 271 29.98 -17.85 -27.47
N MET A 272 29.18 -17.14 -26.65
CA MET A 272 29.69 -16.29 -25.59
C MET A 272 30.15 -17.10 -24.37
N GLN A 273 31.28 -16.68 -23.79
CA GLN A 273 31.67 -17.16 -22.47
C GLN A 273 30.64 -16.72 -21.42
N SER A 274 30.20 -17.64 -20.54
CA SER A 274 29.15 -17.41 -19.53
C SER A 274 27.73 -17.26 -20.09
N TYR A 275 27.45 -17.85 -21.26
CA TYR A 275 26.12 -17.87 -21.87
C TYR A 275 25.04 -18.47 -20.94
N ASP A 276 25.38 -19.48 -20.15
CA ASP A 276 24.54 -20.04 -19.09
C ASP A 276 24.12 -19.00 -18.04
N THR A 277 25.09 -18.20 -17.56
CA THR A 277 24.86 -17.14 -16.59
C THR A 277 24.01 -16.02 -17.17
N ALA A 278 24.22 -15.69 -18.46
CA ALA A 278 23.40 -14.73 -19.18
C ALA A 278 21.94 -15.18 -19.31
N LEU A 279 21.71 -16.44 -19.72
CA LEU A 279 20.37 -17.03 -19.80
C LEU A 279 19.68 -17.07 -18.42
N TYR A 280 20.41 -17.47 -17.38
CA TYR A 280 19.87 -17.51 -16.02
C TYR A 280 19.43 -16.11 -15.55
N ARG A 281 20.24 -15.07 -15.81
CA ARG A 281 19.88 -13.68 -15.48
C ARG A 281 18.68 -13.21 -16.29
N LYS A 282 18.64 -13.50 -17.59
CA LYS A 282 17.51 -13.15 -18.47
C LYS A 282 16.21 -13.77 -17.97
N ALA A 283 16.25 -15.04 -17.60
CA ALA A 283 15.13 -15.71 -16.96
C ALA A 283 14.74 -15.04 -15.64
N ARG A 284 15.70 -14.76 -14.76
CA ARG A 284 15.44 -14.09 -13.47
C ARG A 284 14.78 -12.74 -13.66
N THR A 285 15.24 -11.93 -14.61
CA THR A 285 14.62 -10.64 -14.90
C THR A 285 13.18 -10.80 -15.41
N PHE A 286 12.89 -11.78 -16.27
CA PHE A 286 11.50 -12.07 -16.64
C PHE A 286 10.65 -12.54 -15.45
N TYR A 287 11.22 -13.34 -14.55
CA TYR A 287 10.54 -13.79 -13.33
C TYR A 287 10.20 -12.61 -12.41
N ASP A 288 11.13 -11.67 -12.20
CA ASP A 288 10.95 -10.49 -11.35
C ASP A 288 9.93 -9.50 -11.96
N LEU A 289 9.84 -9.46 -13.28
CA LEU A 289 8.78 -8.76 -14.04
C LEU A 289 7.44 -9.50 -14.07
N ARG A 290 7.33 -10.66 -13.40
CA ARG A 290 6.16 -11.55 -13.39
C ARG A 290 5.77 -12.09 -14.76
N GLN A 291 6.70 -12.11 -15.70
CA GLN A 291 6.53 -12.70 -17.03
C GLN A 291 6.97 -14.17 -16.98
N TYR A 292 6.29 -14.98 -16.15
CA TYR A 292 6.72 -16.35 -15.83
C TYR A 292 6.77 -17.27 -17.05
N ARG A 293 5.90 -17.04 -18.05
CA ARG A 293 5.95 -17.75 -19.33
C ARG A 293 7.29 -17.55 -20.04
N LYS A 294 7.69 -16.29 -20.26
CA LYS A 294 8.97 -15.95 -20.89
C LYS A 294 10.16 -16.43 -20.06
N SER A 295 10.07 -16.34 -18.73
CA SER A 295 11.06 -16.93 -17.82
C SER A 295 11.21 -18.44 -18.06
N SER A 296 10.10 -19.17 -18.12
CA SER A 296 10.09 -20.62 -18.33
C SER A 296 10.63 -21.03 -19.70
N GLU A 297 10.37 -20.26 -20.75
CA GLU A 297 10.90 -20.49 -22.10
C GLU A 297 12.43 -20.36 -22.11
N VAL A 298 12.97 -19.30 -21.50
CA VAL A 298 14.42 -19.09 -21.38
C VAL A 298 15.06 -20.18 -20.51
N LEU A 299 14.42 -20.55 -19.40
CA LEU A 299 14.88 -21.62 -18.52
C LEU A 299 14.85 -22.99 -19.20
N SER A 300 13.88 -23.26 -20.08
CA SER A 300 13.85 -24.48 -20.87
C SER A 300 15.09 -24.60 -21.77
N VAL A 301 15.49 -23.51 -22.42
CA VAL A 301 16.73 -23.46 -23.21
C VAL A 301 17.95 -23.69 -22.33
N LEU A 302 18.03 -23.01 -21.17
CA LEU A 302 19.13 -23.15 -20.22
C LEU A 302 19.26 -24.57 -19.67
N CYS A 303 18.17 -25.19 -19.23
CA CYS A 303 18.16 -26.55 -18.70
C CYS A 303 18.50 -27.60 -19.76
N LYS A 304 18.12 -27.39 -21.03
CA LYS A 304 18.51 -28.28 -22.14
C LYS A 304 20.00 -28.22 -22.43
N ALA A 305 20.57 -27.01 -22.47
CA ALA A 305 22.01 -26.84 -22.75
C ALA A 305 22.89 -27.19 -21.54
N TYR A 306 22.37 -27.01 -20.31
CA TYR A 306 23.12 -27.18 -19.06
C TYR A 306 22.31 -27.99 -18.03
N PRO A 307 22.04 -29.29 -18.29
CA PRO A 307 21.11 -30.10 -17.49
C PRO A 307 21.54 -30.32 -16.03
N LYS A 308 22.84 -30.18 -15.74
CA LYS A 308 23.40 -30.33 -14.39
C LYS A 308 23.40 -29.04 -13.58
N ASN A 309 22.84 -27.93 -14.08
CA ASN A 309 22.78 -26.66 -13.34
C ASN A 309 21.62 -26.69 -12.31
N PRO A 310 21.91 -26.81 -10.99
CA PRO A 310 20.86 -26.95 -9.98
C PRO A 310 20.03 -25.67 -9.80
N HIS A 311 20.62 -24.50 -10.04
CA HIS A 311 19.92 -23.22 -9.94
C HIS A 311 18.90 -23.06 -11.07
N ALA A 312 19.29 -23.40 -12.30
CA ALA A 312 18.40 -23.38 -13.45
C ALA A 312 17.21 -24.33 -13.24
N ASN A 313 17.46 -25.58 -12.82
CA ASN A 313 16.42 -26.57 -12.60
C ASN A 313 15.44 -26.16 -11.48
N ARG A 314 15.95 -25.58 -10.38
CA ARG A 314 15.12 -25.05 -9.29
C ARG A 314 14.23 -23.92 -9.79
N MET A 315 14.83 -22.92 -10.44
CA MET A 315 14.10 -21.75 -10.93
C MET A 315 13.08 -22.12 -12.02
N PHE A 316 13.38 -23.12 -12.86
CA PHE A 316 12.42 -23.65 -13.83
C PHE A 316 11.22 -24.25 -13.13
N SER A 317 11.45 -25.09 -12.12
CA SER A 317 10.39 -25.68 -11.29
C SER A 317 9.55 -24.60 -10.60
N GLU A 318 10.17 -23.55 -10.06
CA GLU A 318 9.48 -22.40 -9.45
C GLU A 318 8.65 -21.63 -10.49
N SER A 319 9.19 -21.35 -11.68
CA SER A 319 8.46 -20.67 -12.75
C SER A 319 7.24 -21.46 -13.22
N ILE A 320 7.34 -22.80 -13.26
CA ILE A 320 6.21 -23.67 -13.61
C ILE A 320 5.15 -23.66 -12.50
N LYS A 321 5.54 -23.61 -11.22
CA LYS A 321 4.59 -23.41 -10.11
C LYS A 321 3.84 -22.08 -10.25
N ARG A 322 4.55 -20.99 -10.56
CA ARG A 322 3.93 -19.67 -10.81
C ARG A 322 2.92 -19.71 -11.95
N LEU A 323 3.25 -20.37 -13.07
CA LEU A 323 2.32 -20.56 -14.19
C LEU A 323 1.09 -21.39 -13.83
N LEU A 324 1.25 -22.40 -12.97
CA LEU A 324 0.12 -23.18 -12.48
C LEU A 324 -0.80 -22.31 -11.61
N GLU A 325 -0.23 -21.53 -10.69
CA GLU A 325 -0.95 -20.56 -9.87
C GLU A 325 -1.74 -19.57 -10.73
N GLU A 326 -1.11 -18.92 -11.73
CA GLU A 326 -1.79 -17.99 -12.65
C GLU A 326 -2.98 -18.61 -13.38
N LYS A 327 -2.89 -19.90 -13.70
CA LYS A 327 -3.90 -20.59 -14.51
C LYS A 327 -5.04 -21.17 -13.67
N THR A 328 -4.75 -21.67 -12.47
CA THR A 328 -5.70 -22.49 -11.71
C THR A 328 -6.12 -21.88 -10.37
N GLY A 329 -5.40 -20.87 -9.88
CA GLY A 329 -5.62 -20.31 -8.55
C GLY A 329 -5.33 -21.30 -7.42
N MET A 330 -4.58 -22.38 -7.70
CA MET A 330 -4.21 -23.38 -6.71
C MET A 330 -2.95 -22.93 -5.97
N TYR A 331 -3.12 -22.55 -4.71
CA TYR A 331 -2.03 -22.13 -3.84
C TYR A 331 -1.88 -23.05 -2.63
N SER A 332 -0.64 -23.22 -2.18
CA SER A 332 -0.35 -23.79 -0.86
C SER A 332 -0.38 -22.67 0.19
N PHE A 333 -1.59 -22.33 0.68
CA PHE A 333 -1.75 -21.26 1.68
C PHE A 333 -0.99 -21.58 2.98
N LYS A 334 -0.90 -22.86 3.35
CA LYS A 334 -0.08 -23.33 4.47
C LYS A 334 1.40 -22.98 4.29
N GLU A 335 1.95 -23.12 3.08
CA GLU A 335 3.33 -22.72 2.79
C GLU A 335 3.51 -21.20 2.84
N MET A 336 2.53 -20.42 2.35
CA MET A 336 2.56 -18.96 2.46
C MET A 336 2.65 -18.52 3.92
N GLN A 337 1.77 -19.06 4.78
CA GLN A 337 1.77 -18.79 6.22
C GLN A 337 3.08 -19.22 6.89
N THR A 338 3.61 -20.38 6.52
CA THR A 338 4.89 -20.88 7.06
C THR A 338 6.05 -19.95 6.70
N LYS A 339 6.11 -19.46 5.44
CA LYS A 339 7.14 -18.52 4.98
C LYS A 339 7.06 -17.18 5.70
N LEU A 340 5.85 -16.67 5.90
CA LEU A 340 5.59 -15.43 6.62
C LEU A 340 6.10 -15.54 8.07
N LEU A 341 5.70 -16.59 8.79
CA LEU A 341 6.06 -16.80 10.21
C LEU A 341 7.55 -17.13 10.42
N ALA A 342 8.14 -17.98 9.58
CA ALA A 342 9.50 -18.50 9.83
C ALA A 342 10.61 -17.50 9.49
N ARG A 343 10.31 -16.47 8.68
CA ARG A 343 11.35 -15.57 8.14
C ARG A 343 10.99 -14.09 8.23
N HIS A 344 9.81 -13.75 8.76
CA HIS A 344 9.24 -12.40 8.71
C HIS A 344 9.28 -11.81 7.27
N ILE A 345 9.10 -12.67 6.26
CA ILE A 345 9.08 -12.26 4.85
C ILE A 345 7.66 -11.88 4.50
N VAL A 346 7.38 -10.58 4.46
CA VAL A 346 6.08 -10.04 4.04
C VAL A 346 5.91 -10.01 2.52
N ARG A 347 7.00 -9.99 1.75
CA ARG A 347 6.97 -10.05 0.27
C ARG A 347 7.09 -11.49 -0.24
N LEU A 348 5.96 -12.13 -0.54
CA LEU A 348 5.92 -13.55 -0.90
C LEU A 348 6.07 -13.80 -2.42
N GLU A 349 6.82 -14.82 -2.83
CA GLU A 349 7.01 -15.12 -4.27
C GLU A 349 5.92 -16.06 -4.81
N TYR A 350 4.72 -15.52 -5.07
CA TYR A 350 3.58 -16.22 -5.69
C TYR A 350 2.99 -15.38 -6.82
N ALA A 351 2.35 -16.03 -7.79
CA ALA A 351 1.78 -15.35 -8.95
C ALA A 351 0.36 -14.86 -8.69
N THR A 352 -0.08 -13.89 -9.51
CA THR A 352 -1.47 -13.41 -9.50
C THR A 352 -2.36 -14.39 -10.27
N TYR A 353 -3.46 -14.80 -9.65
CA TYR A 353 -4.57 -15.51 -10.30
C TYR A 353 -5.76 -14.57 -10.40
N ILE A 354 -6.24 -14.36 -11.64
CA ILE A 354 -7.50 -13.67 -11.92
C ILE A 354 -8.51 -14.78 -12.25
N GLY A 355 -9.51 -14.95 -11.39
CA GLY A 355 -10.54 -15.96 -11.55
C GLY A 355 -11.64 -15.53 -12.53
N PRO A 356 -12.90 -15.94 -12.30
CA PRO A 356 -14.01 -15.61 -13.18
C PRO A 356 -14.50 -14.16 -12.96
N ILE A 357 -13.59 -13.20 -13.09
CA ILE A 357 -13.88 -11.77 -12.93
C ILE A 357 -13.26 -10.96 -14.07
N GLU A 358 -13.92 -9.87 -14.43
CA GLU A 358 -13.48 -8.95 -15.47
C GLU A 358 -13.80 -7.50 -15.10
N VAL A 359 -13.02 -6.56 -15.65
CA VAL A 359 -13.27 -5.12 -15.46
C VAL A 359 -14.26 -4.64 -16.52
N ARG A 360 -15.36 -4.02 -16.10
CA ARG A 360 -16.37 -3.44 -16.99
C ARG A 360 -16.80 -2.04 -16.51
N PRO A 361 -17.45 -1.24 -17.36
CA PRO A 361 -18.11 -0.02 -16.91
C PRO A 361 -19.14 -0.33 -15.80
N ALA A 362 -19.11 0.45 -14.73
CA ALA A 362 -20.09 0.41 -13.63
C ALA A 362 -20.99 1.65 -13.70
N SER A 363 -22.25 1.51 -13.29
CA SER A 363 -23.28 2.54 -13.48
C SER A 363 -23.03 3.82 -12.68
N VAL A 364 -22.39 3.73 -11.51
CA VAL A 364 -22.22 4.85 -10.56
C VAL A 364 -20.76 5.28 -10.43
N THR A 365 -19.82 4.33 -10.47
CA THR A 365 -18.42 4.50 -10.06
C THR A 365 -17.44 4.46 -11.24
N GLY A 366 -17.95 4.54 -12.48
CA GLY A 366 -17.16 4.51 -13.70
C GLY A 366 -16.79 3.08 -14.14
N ARG A 367 -15.97 2.37 -13.37
CA ARG A 367 -15.60 0.96 -13.65
C ARG A 367 -15.73 0.10 -12.40
N GLY A 368 -15.97 -1.19 -12.60
CA GLY A 368 -16.10 -2.18 -11.54
C GLY A 368 -15.56 -3.54 -11.97
N LEU A 369 -15.35 -4.42 -10.99
CA LEU A 369 -15.18 -5.85 -11.24
C LEU A 369 -16.53 -6.52 -11.37
N PHE A 370 -16.68 -7.44 -12.32
CA PHE A 370 -17.90 -8.20 -12.55
C PHE A 370 -17.58 -9.68 -12.69
N SER A 371 -18.49 -10.55 -12.24
CA SER A 371 -18.38 -11.99 -12.49
C SER A 371 -18.55 -12.30 -13.98
N SER A 372 -17.68 -13.14 -14.53
CA SER A 372 -17.80 -13.59 -15.94
C SER A 372 -18.63 -14.86 -16.08
N GLN A 373 -18.90 -15.56 -14.98
CA GLN A 373 -19.73 -16.76 -14.90
C GLN A 373 -20.37 -16.86 -13.51
N ASP A 374 -21.25 -17.84 -13.28
CA ASP A 374 -21.79 -18.11 -11.95
C ASP A 374 -20.68 -18.57 -10.99
N VAL A 375 -20.65 -17.99 -9.78
CA VAL A 375 -19.66 -18.28 -8.74
C VAL A 375 -20.37 -18.73 -7.47
N LYS A 376 -19.86 -19.77 -6.82
CA LYS A 376 -20.40 -20.25 -5.54
C LYS A 376 -19.75 -19.56 -4.36
N ALA A 377 -20.50 -19.47 -3.26
CA ALA A 377 -20.00 -18.93 -2.01
C ALA A 377 -18.69 -19.64 -1.59
N GLY A 378 -17.66 -18.85 -1.25
CA GLY A 378 -16.33 -19.34 -0.85
C GLY A 378 -15.36 -19.61 -1.99
N GLU A 379 -15.79 -19.58 -3.25
CA GLU A 379 -14.90 -19.72 -4.41
C GLU A 379 -13.91 -18.55 -4.52
N LEU A 380 -12.75 -18.83 -5.11
CA LEU A 380 -11.67 -17.86 -5.26
C LEU A 380 -11.95 -16.97 -6.49
N LEU A 381 -12.14 -15.68 -6.25
CA LEU A 381 -12.34 -14.68 -7.30
C LEU A 381 -11.00 -14.11 -7.79
N LEU A 382 -10.08 -13.86 -6.85
CA LEU A 382 -8.79 -13.22 -7.11
C LEU A 382 -7.78 -13.67 -6.05
N CYS A 383 -6.56 -13.97 -6.46
CA CYS A 383 -5.42 -14.07 -5.56
C CYS A 383 -4.29 -13.22 -6.15
N GLU A 384 -4.10 -12.01 -5.66
CA GLU A 384 -3.28 -11.01 -6.32
C GLU A 384 -2.02 -10.66 -5.53
N LYS A 385 -0.90 -10.63 -6.23
CA LYS A 385 0.37 -10.14 -5.73
C LYS A 385 0.41 -8.61 -5.83
N ALA A 386 0.66 -7.91 -4.73
CA ALA A 386 0.74 -6.44 -4.69
C ALA A 386 1.74 -5.88 -5.72
N MET A 387 1.44 -4.78 -6.38
CA MET A 387 2.42 -4.06 -7.22
C MET A 387 3.46 -3.38 -6.35
N ALA A 388 3.01 -2.72 -5.27
CA ALA A 388 3.85 -2.15 -4.21
C ALA A 388 3.22 -2.48 -2.84
N TYR A 389 4.07 -2.68 -1.84
CA TYR A 389 3.65 -3.05 -0.49
C TYR A 389 4.63 -2.49 0.55
N PHE A 390 4.07 -1.96 1.63
CA PHE A 390 4.78 -1.37 2.75
C PHE A 390 4.33 -1.99 4.08
N SER A 391 5.30 -2.38 4.91
CA SER A 391 5.10 -2.72 6.32
C SER A 391 6.20 -2.09 7.19
N GLU A 392 5.90 -1.78 8.45
CA GLU A 392 6.91 -1.24 9.37
C GLU A 392 8.07 -2.21 9.64
N GLU A 393 7.80 -3.52 9.57
CA GLU A 393 8.86 -4.54 9.71
C GLU A 393 9.93 -4.42 8.62
N ASP A 394 9.55 -4.03 7.39
CA ASP A 394 10.51 -3.72 6.31
C ASP A 394 11.28 -2.42 6.57
N ALA A 395 10.66 -1.46 7.27
CA ALA A 395 11.20 -0.14 7.54
C ALA A 395 12.16 -0.09 8.74
N SER A 396 12.33 -1.20 9.47
CA SER A 396 13.06 -1.34 10.76
C SER A 396 14.55 -0.95 10.76
N LYS A 397 15.08 -0.37 9.67
CA LYS A 397 16.41 0.26 9.61
C LYS A 397 16.39 1.77 9.34
N ARG A 398 15.22 2.40 9.10
CA ARG A 398 15.12 3.79 8.61
C ARG A 398 14.23 4.74 9.42
N MET A 399 13.36 4.27 10.32
CA MET A 399 12.34 5.14 10.94
C MET A 399 12.39 5.18 12.47
N LEU A 400 13.01 6.23 13.00
CA LEU A 400 12.70 6.80 14.33
C LEU A 400 11.81 8.05 14.24
N CYS A 401 11.47 8.52 13.03
CA CYS A 401 10.64 9.70 12.78
C CYS A 401 9.24 9.32 12.25
N ARG A 402 8.19 9.94 12.79
CA ARG A 402 6.82 9.85 12.28
C ARG A 402 6.56 11.06 11.37
N GLY A 403 6.47 10.86 10.06
CA GLY A 403 6.17 11.95 9.12
C GLY A 403 4.68 12.12 8.85
N TYR A 404 4.22 13.34 8.64
CA TYR A 404 2.90 13.64 8.10
C TYR A 404 3.02 14.54 6.86
N ARG A 405 2.22 14.24 5.85
CA ARG A 405 2.01 15.11 4.69
C ARG A 405 0.76 15.94 4.93
N VAL A 406 0.88 17.27 4.92
CA VAL A 406 -0.19 18.21 5.22
C VAL A 406 -0.58 18.94 3.94
N GLY A 407 -1.83 18.74 3.52
CA GLY A 407 -2.41 19.51 2.42
C GLY A 407 -2.76 20.93 2.90
N LEU A 408 -2.28 21.95 2.18
CA LEU A 408 -2.56 23.36 2.48
C LEU A 408 -4.07 23.67 2.42
N ASP A 409 -4.80 23.04 1.49
CA ASP A 409 -6.23 23.30 1.28
C ASP A 409 -7.16 22.43 2.13
N SER A 410 -6.68 21.30 2.65
CA SER A 410 -7.52 20.31 3.33
C SER A 410 -7.32 20.25 4.85
N ALA A 411 -6.23 20.83 5.37
CA ALA A 411 -5.77 20.66 6.76
C ALA A 411 -5.69 19.19 7.22
N LYS A 412 -5.68 18.23 6.29
CA LYS A 412 -5.62 16.79 6.58
C LYS A 412 -4.17 16.33 6.52
N ALA A 413 -3.72 15.70 7.60
CA ALA A 413 -2.43 15.07 7.71
C ALA A 413 -2.51 13.60 7.27
N MET A 414 -1.75 13.19 6.25
CA MET A 414 -1.62 11.78 5.85
C MET A 414 -0.50 11.08 6.62
N PRO A 415 -0.72 9.86 7.16
CA PRO A 415 0.32 9.09 7.84
C PRO A 415 1.50 8.69 6.93
N LEU A 416 2.73 8.65 7.47
CA LEU A 416 3.98 8.30 6.74
C LEU A 416 3.91 6.97 5.99
N ALA A 417 3.22 5.95 6.49
CA ALA A 417 3.07 4.67 5.79
C ALA A 417 2.53 4.84 4.35
N ARG A 418 1.64 5.81 4.16
CA ARG A 418 1.10 6.16 2.83
C ARG A 418 2.15 6.83 1.95
N VAL A 419 3.02 7.63 2.53
CA VAL A 419 4.13 8.31 1.84
C VAL A 419 5.22 7.32 1.43
N GLU A 420 5.60 6.39 2.31
CA GLU A 420 6.58 5.33 1.99
C GLU A 420 6.07 4.41 0.88
N LEU A 421 4.78 4.09 0.88
CA LEU A 421 4.20 3.31 -0.21
C LEU A 421 4.21 4.06 -1.55
N VAL A 422 4.00 5.39 -1.54
CA VAL A 422 4.16 6.23 -2.73
C VAL A 422 5.60 6.17 -3.23
N HIS A 423 6.60 6.28 -2.34
CA HIS A 423 8.01 6.18 -2.70
C HIS A 423 8.34 4.82 -3.32
N GLU A 424 7.83 3.75 -2.72
CA GLU A 424 8.00 2.39 -3.22
C GLU A 424 7.37 2.23 -4.61
N MET A 425 6.17 2.80 -4.83
CA MET A 425 5.50 2.75 -6.11
C MET A 425 6.24 3.56 -7.19
N VAL A 426 6.71 4.77 -6.88
CA VAL A 426 7.56 5.56 -7.80
C VAL A 426 8.80 4.76 -8.18
N ARG A 427 9.45 4.10 -7.21
CA ARG A 427 10.62 3.24 -7.46
C ARG A 427 10.29 2.06 -8.37
N GLU A 428 9.18 1.36 -8.11
CA GLU A 428 8.72 0.24 -8.95
C GLU A 428 8.43 0.70 -10.38
N LEU A 429 7.71 1.81 -10.58
CA LEU A 429 7.41 2.35 -11.92
C LEU A 429 8.67 2.75 -12.69
N ARG A 430 9.68 3.31 -12.02
CA ARG A 430 10.96 3.65 -12.67
C ARG A 430 11.76 2.43 -13.09
N THR A 431 11.77 1.40 -12.24
CA THR A 431 12.55 0.17 -12.47
C THR A 431 11.85 -0.81 -13.39
N LYS A 432 10.52 -0.69 -13.53
CA LYS A 432 9.62 -1.49 -14.35
C LYS A 432 8.63 -0.61 -15.13
N PRO A 433 9.09 0.21 -16.10
CA PRO A 433 8.23 1.12 -16.87
C PRO A 433 7.02 0.46 -17.52
N SER A 434 7.13 -0.81 -17.90
CA SER A 434 6.00 -1.62 -18.42
C SER A 434 4.80 -1.72 -17.47
N TRP A 435 4.95 -1.47 -16.16
CA TRP A 435 3.83 -1.43 -15.21
C TRP A 435 3.05 -0.11 -15.25
N MET A 436 3.58 0.92 -15.91
CA MET A 436 2.98 2.25 -15.92
C MET A 436 1.59 2.27 -16.53
N ALA A 437 1.41 1.66 -17.71
CA ALA A 437 0.10 1.62 -18.37
C ALA A 437 -0.98 0.99 -17.47
N ASP A 438 -0.63 -0.08 -16.77
CA ASP A 438 -1.54 -0.78 -15.85
C ASP A 438 -1.85 0.04 -14.60
N PHE A 439 -0.85 0.75 -14.06
CA PHE A 439 -1.00 1.62 -12.90
C PHE A 439 -1.84 2.86 -13.19
N MET A 440 -1.56 3.53 -14.32
CA MET A 440 -2.27 4.72 -14.78
C MET A 440 -3.73 4.41 -15.14
N ASN A 441 -4.02 3.15 -15.44
CA ASN A 441 -5.37 2.69 -15.68
C ASN A 441 -6.20 2.53 -14.40
N MET A 442 -5.65 2.74 -13.19
CA MET A 442 -6.42 2.75 -11.94
C MET A 442 -7.15 4.09 -11.73
N TYR A 443 -8.08 4.16 -10.77
CA TYR A 443 -8.85 5.38 -10.54
C TYR A 443 -7.97 6.50 -9.97
N HIS A 444 -7.95 7.67 -10.61
CA HIS A 444 -7.14 8.81 -10.15
C HIS A 444 -7.95 10.11 -10.18
N ASP A 445 -9.27 9.97 -10.00
CA ASP A 445 -10.23 11.08 -10.05
C ASP A 445 -10.12 11.84 -11.40
N SER A 446 -10.24 13.16 -11.37
CA SER A 446 -10.17 14.06 -12.52
C SER A 446 -8.75 14.46 -12.92
N TYR A 447 -7.71 14.02 -12.18
CA TYR A 447 -6.33 14.40 -12.48
C TYR A 447 -5.91 13.81 -13.84
N LYS A 448 -5.51 14.65 -14.78
CA LYS A 448 -5.01 14.22 -16.09
C LYS A 448 -3.53 14.56 -16.19
N SER A 449 -2.70 13.54 -16.32
CA SER A 449 -1.31 13.74 -16.71
C SER A 449 -1.23 14.00 -18.21
N THR A 450 -0.45 14.99 -18.62
CA THR A 450 -0.14 15.29 -20.03
C THR A 450 0.96 14.39 -20.60
N VAL A 451 1.57 13.56 -19.76
CA VAL A 451 2.63 12.63 -20.13
C VAL A 451 2.08 11.59 -21.11
N SER A 452 2.35 11.79 -22.40
CA SER A 452 1.95 10.87 -23.47
C SER A 452 2.92 9.69 -23.67
N SER A 453 4.18 9.83 -23.22
CA SER A 453 5.22 8.80 -23.28
C SER A 453 5.81 8.52 -21.91
N PHE A 454 5.91 7.25 -21.53
CA PHE A 454 6.51 6.85 -20.25
C PHE A 454 8.04 6.89 -20.24
N HIS A 455 8.64 7.43 -21.29
CA HIS A 455 10.07 7.60 -21.45
C HIS A 455 10.39 9.06 -21.72
N ASP A 456 11.47 9.54 -21.13
CA ASP A 456 12.15 10.76 -21.58
C ASP A 456 13.00 10.48 -22.83
N ASP A 457 13.54 11.53 -23.42
CA ASP A 457 14.37 11.43 -24.63
C ASP A 457 15.70 10.68 -24.41
N ASP A 458 16.12 10.51 -23.14
CA ASP A 458 17.30 9.71 -22.77
C ASP A 458 16.92 8.22 -22.54
N GLY A 459 15.66 7.84 -22.74
CA GLY A 459 15.12 6.49 -22.52
C GLY A 459 14.84 6.16 -21.05
N GLY A 460 14.96 7.13 -20.15
CA GLY A 460 14.64 7.03 -18.73
C GLY A 460 13.14 7.05 -18.48
N ALA A 461 12.68 6.39 -17.42
CA ALA A 461 11.26 6.34 -17.08
C ALA A 461 10.75 7.70 -16.57
N LEU A 462 9.73 8.24 -17.24
CA LEU A 462 9.04 9.48 -16.85
C LEU A 462 7.88 9.11 -15.90
N VAL A 463 7.94 9.58 -14.65
CA VAL A 463 6.96 9.24 -13.61
C VAL A 463 6.37 10.50 -13.00
N ASP A 464 5.06 10.69 -13.19
CA ASP A 464 4.30 11.76 -12.54
C ASP A 464 3.97 11.37 -11.09
N SER A 465 4.76 11.88 -10.15
CA SER A 465 4.62 11.59 -8.71
C SER A 465 3.29 12.08 -8.13
N PHE A 466 2.69 13.16 -8.66
CA PHE A 466 1.40 13.65 -8.19
C PHE A 466 0.27 12.73 -8.65
N LEU A 467 0.34 12.23 -9.88
CA LEU A 467 -0.59 11.21 -10.33
C LEU A 467 -0.43 9.92 -9.53
N VAL A 468 0.80 9.47 -9.25
CA VAL A 468 1.04 8.33 -8.35
C VAL A 468 0.33 8.57 -7.01
N HIS A 469 0.51 9.74 -6.40
CA HIS A 469 -0.17 10.08 -5.15
C HIS A 469 -1.70 10.01 -5.28
N LYS A 470 -2.28 10.58 -6.35
CA LYS A 470 -3.73 10.54 -6.59
C LYS A 470 -4.25 9.11 -6.75
N VAL A 471 -3.59 8.28 -7.55
CA VAL A 471 -3.91 6.84 -7.66
C VAL A 471 -3.86 6.19 -6.28
N MET A 472 -2.79 6.41 -5.51
CA MET A 472 -2.61 5.76 -4.21
C MET A 472 -3.73 6.14 -3.21
N VAL A 473 -4.12 7.41 -3.14
CA VAL A 473 -5.16 7.89 -2.20
C VAL A 473 -6.48 7.15 -2.39
N HIS A 474 -6.86 6.83 -3.63
CA HIS A 474 -8.12 6.18 -3.92
C HIS A 474 -8.05 4.64 -3.92
N ASN A 475 -6.93 4.05 -4.34
CA ASN A 475 -6.83 2.61 -4.61
C ASN A 475 -6.02 1.82 -3.57
N MET A 476 -5.34 2.48 -2.63
CA MET A 476 -4.59 1.80 -1.59
C MET A 476 -5.52 1.03 -0.66
N LEU A 477 -5.13 -0.22 -0.35
CA LEU A 477 -5.76 -1.04 0.67
C LEU A 477 -4.84 -1.12 1.89
N HIS A 478 -5.41 -0.88 3.07
CA HIS A 478 -4.75 -1.29 4.31
C HIS A 478 -4.90 -2.79 4.44
N SER A 479 -3.86 -3.47 4.88
CA SER A 479 -3.82 -4.91 5.01
C SER A 479 -3.40 -5.32 6.40
N ASP A 480 -3.92 -6.45 6.86
CA ASP A 480 -3.26 -7.20 7.92
C ASP A 480 -1.98 -7.84 7.35
N THR A 481 -0.94 -8.01 8.16
CA THR A 481 0.19 -8.88 7.78
C THR A 481 -0.33 -10.30 7.52
N CYS A 482 -1.31 -10.75 8.29
CA CYS A 482 -1.96 -12.05 8.16
C CYS A 482 -3.37 -11.97 8.74
N THR A 483 -4.40 -12.05 7.89
CA THR A 483 -5.81 -11.95 8.34
C THR A 483 -6.17 -13.08 9.31
N ARG A 484 -5.56 -14.27 9.17
CA ARG A 484 -5.72 -15.38 10.13
C ARG A 484 -5.33 -14.95 11.54
N ASP A 485 -4.22 -14.26 11.70
CA ASP A 485 -3.69 -13.91 13.03
C ASP A 485 -4.56 -12.82 13.66
N THR A 486 -4.96 -11.81 12.90
CA THR A 486 -5.96 -10.82 13.32
C THR A 486 -7.27 -11.48 13.71
N TYR A 487 -7.75 -12.44 12.91
CA TYR A 487 -8.96 -13.20 13.20
C TYR A 487 -8.86 -13.97 14.53
N VAL A 488 -7.78 -14.73 14.74
CA VAL A 488 -7.56 -15.50 15.97
C VAL A 488 -7.53 -14.58 17.18
N LEU A 489 -6.79 -13.47 17.12
CA LEU A 489 -6.73 -12.47 18.19
C LEU A 489 -8.11 -11.90 18.53
N ARG A 490 -8.90 -11.52 17.51
CA ARG A 490 -10.28 -11.04 17.71
C ARG A 490 -11.18 -12.13 18.33
N SER A 491 -11.01 -13.38 17.92
CA SER A 491 -11.82 -14.51 18.38
C SER A 491 -11.52 -14.97 19.81
N GLU A 492 -10.29 -14.73 20.30
CA GLU A 492 -9.85 -15.02 21.68
C GLU A 492 -10.16 -13.87 22.66
N SER A 493 -10.75 -12.76 22.19
CA SER A 493 -11.07 -11.61 23.04
C SER A 493 -12.00 -11.98 24.21
N LYS A 494 -11.60 -11.53 25.41
CA LYS A 494 -12.37 -11.72 26.65
C LYS A 494 -13.55 -10.76 26.76
N SER A 495 -13.54 -9.64 26.03
CA SER A 495 -14.69 -8.75 25.99
C SER A 495 -15.82 -9.38 25.17
N VAL A 496 -17.07 -9.13 25.58
CA VAL A 496 -18.27 -9.59 24.86
C VAL A 496 -18.51 -8.76 23.62
N PHE A 497 -18.22 -7.46 23.71
CA PHE A 497 -18.29 -6.49 22.63
C PHE A 497 -16.87 -6.17 22.12
N GLU A 498 -16.76 -5.65 20.90
CA GLU A 498 -15.46 -5.17 20.42
C GLU A 498 -15.08 -3.91 21.19
N GLU A 499 -13.96 -3.94 21.93
CA GLU A 499 -13.34 -2.73 22.44
C GLU A 499 -12.75 -1.94 21.26
N GLU A 500 -12.95 -0.62 21.26
CA GLU A 500 -12.16 0.26 20.39
C GLU A 500 -10.68 -0.07 20.66
N ARG A 501 -9.91 -0.38 19.59
CA ARG A 501 -8.47 -0.60 19.68
C ARG A 501 -7.89 0.45 20.64
N SER A 502 -7.34 0.00 21.76
CA SER A 502 -6.74 0.91 22.74
C SER A 502 -5.75 1.85 22.05
N ASP A 503 -5.59 3.07 22.58
CA ASP A 503 -4.67 4.07 22.05
C ASP A 503 -3.23 3.54 21.82
N PHE A 504 -2.87 2.43 22.49
CA PHE A 504 -1.61 1.72 22.29
C PHE A 504 -1.48 1.05 20.91
N ALA A 505 -2.57 0.60 20.30
CA ALA A 505 -2.61 0.05 18.93
C ALA A 505 -2.55 1.14 17.84
N MET A 506 -2.60 2.43 18.19
CA MET A 506 -2.23 3.53 17.29
C MET A 506 -0.71 3.65 17.11
N ALA A 507 0.10 2.89 17.86
CA ALA A 507 1.54 3.02 17.82
C ALA A 507 2.22 2.41 16.58
N GLN A 508 1.60 1.40 15.93
CA GLN A 508 2.08 0.78 14.69
C GLN A 508 1.07 0.99 13.56
N GLN A 509 1.54 1.54 12.44
CA GLN A 509 0.71 1.69 11.24
C GLN A 509 0.47 0.32 10.61
N PRO A 510 -0.78 -0.04 10.27
CA PRO A 510 -1.05 -1.30 9.58
C PRO A 510 -0.32 -1.29 8.22
N PRO A 511 0.19 -2.44 7.76
CA PRO A 511 0.72 -2.56 6.41
C PRO A 511 -0.28 -2.07 5.36
N CYS A 512 0.23 -1.64 4.23
CA CYS A 512 -0.60 -1.19 3.12
C CYS A 512 0.05 -1.51 1.78
N GLY A 513 -0.77 -1.61 0.74
CA GLY A 513 -0.30 -1.92 -0.60
C GLY A 513 -1.27 -1.47 -1.68
N ILE A 514 -0.85 -1.68 -2.92
CA ILE A 514 -1.68 -1.48 -4.10
C ILE A 514 -1.72 -2.74 -4.94
N TRP A 515 -2.94 -3.17 -5.27
CA TRP A 515 -3.26 -4.36 -6.03
C TRP A 515 -4.12 -3.93 -7.22
N ARG A 516 -3.66 -4.23 -8.43
CA ARG A 516 -4.25 -3.71 -9.66
C ARG A 516 -5.69 -4.17 -9.82
N MET A 517 -5.95 -5.47 -9.79
CA MET A 517 -7.29 -5.98 -10.03
C MET A 517 -8.20 -5.63 -8.87
N ALA A 518 -7.74 -5.78 -7.63
CA ALA A 518 -8.52 -5.43 -6.45
C ALA A 518 -8.92 -3.94 -6.40
N SER A 519 -8.14 -3.04 -7.01
CA SER A 519 -8.48 -1.61 -7.09
C SER A 519 -9.78 -1.30 -7.84
N PHE A 520 -10.23 -2.20 -8.72
CA PHE A 520 -11.49 -2.06 -9.46
C PHE A 520 -12.71 -2.57 -8.68
N ALA A 521 -12.53 -3.16 -7.50
CA ALA A 521 -13.65 -3.61 -6.68
C ALA A 521 -14.34 -2.39 -6.04
N ASN A 522 -15.63 -2.21 -6.32
CA ASN A 522 -16.40 -1.10 -5.76
C ASN A 522 -16.93 -1.40 -4.37
N HIS A 523 -17.35 -0.34 -3.67
CA HIS A 523 -17.89 -0.47 -2.34
C HIS A 523 -19.38 -0.81 -2.33
N SER A 524 -19.75 -1.76 -1.47
CA SER A 524 -21.10 -1.86 -0.90
C SER A 524 -21.01 -2.23 0.57
N CYS A 525 -21.92 -1.70 1.39
CA CYS A 525 -22.05 -2.18 2.77
C CYS A 525 -22.61 -3.61 2.79
N LEU A 526 -23.43 -3.96 1.80
CA LEU A 526 -23.89 -5.31 1.49
C LEU A 526 -22.93 -5.95 0.46
N LEU A 527 -21.74 -6.32 0.93
CA LEU A 527 -20.69 -6.92 0.10
C LEU A 527 -21.07 -8.34 -0.36
N ASN A 528 -20.65 -8.71 -1.57
CA ASN A 528 -20.73 -10.08 -2.09
C ASN A 528 -19.34 -10.74 -2.24
N ALA A 529 -18.27 -10.00 -1.93
CA ALA A 529 -16.91 -10.51 -1.88
C ALA A 529 -16.13 -9.94 -0.70
N GLN A 530 -15.29 -10.78 -0.08
CA GLN A 530 -14.41 -10.42 1.03
C GLN A 530 -12.97 -10.65 0.60
N HIS A 531 -12.10 -9.69 0.93
CA HIS A 531 -10.66 -9.85 0.77
C HIS A 531 -9.98 -10.17 2.11
N SER A 532 -8.86 -10.87 2.03
CA SER A 532 -7.97 -11.18 3.15
C SER A 532 -6.51 -11.16 2.69
N PHE A 533 -5.58 -11.26 3.63
CA PHE A 533 -4.15 -11.06 3.37
C PHE A 533 -3.27 -12.15 3.97
N ILE A 534 -2.22 -12.52 3.22
CA ILE A 534 -1.04 -13.23 3.73
C ILE A 534 0.19 -12.54 3.15
N GLY A 535 0.85 -11.70 3.97
CA GLY A 535 1.87 -10.77 3.50
C GLY A 535 1.30 -9.84 2.43
N ASP A 536 2.01 -9.71 1.31
CA ASP A 536 1.59 -8.89 0.16
C ASP A 536 0.74 -9.62 -0.89
N MET A 537 0.19 -10.79 -0.53
CA MET A 537 -0.84 -11.48 -1.30
C MET A 537 -2.23 -11.11 -0.79
N LEU A 538 -3.06 -10.56 -1.66
CA LEU A 538 -4.49 -10.34 -1.43
C LEU A 538 -5.26 -11.55 -1.94
N ILE A 539 -6.18 -12.08 -1.13
CA ILE A 539 -7.03 -13.22 -1.48
C ILE A 539 -8.48 -12.73 -1.40
N MET A 540 -9.22 -12.79 -2.50
CA MET A 540 -10.63 -12.38 -2.55
C MET A 540 -11.53 -13.57 -2.85
N ARG A 541 -12.57 -13.75 -2.04
CA ARG A 541 -13.55 -14.82 -2.18
C ARG A 541 -14.97 -14.28 -2.22
N ALA A 542 -15.81 -14.99 -2.97
CA ALA A 542 -17.25 -14.76 -2.93
C ALA A 542 -17.78 -15.08 -1.52
N THR A 543 -18.65 -14.22 -0.98
CA THR A 543 -19.29 -14.42 0.33
C THR A 543 -20.68 -15.02 0.22
N MET A 544 -21.16 -15.16 -1.01
CA MET A 544 -22.46 -15.69 -1.38
C MET A 544 -22.39 -16.28 -2.78
N ASP A 545 -23.46 -16.93 -3.23
CA ASP A 545 -23.59 -17.29 -4.64
C ASP A 545 -23.78 -16.02 -5.48
N ILE A 546 -23.02 -15.89 -6.56
CA ILE A 546 -22.99 -14.72 -7.44
C ILE A 546 -23.33 -15.18 -8.87
N ALA A 547 -24.39 -14.65 -9.45
CA ALA A 547 -24.74 -14.93 -10.84
C ALA A 547 -23.76 -14.26 -11.81
N ALA A 548 -23.59 -14.81 -13.02
CA ALA A 548 -22.79 -14.20 -14.08
C ALA A 548 -23.24 -12.76 -14.40
N GLY A 549 -22.27 -11.87 -14.63
CA GLY A 549 -22.52 -10.47 -14.94
C GLY A 549 -22.87 -9.60 -13.73
N THR A 550 -22.77 -10.12 -12.51
CA THR A 550 -23.02 -9.37 -11.27
C THR A 550 -21.74 -8.62 -10.87
N GLU A 551 -21.88 -7.38 -10.41
CA GLU A 551 -20.76 -6.60 -9.90
C GLU A 551 -20.19 -7.21 -8.61
N ILE A 552 -18.87 -7.30 -8.51
CA ILE A 552 -18.14 -7.75 -7.33
C ILE A 552 -17.89 -6.54 -6.43
N LEU A 553 -18.52 -6.57 -5.26
CA LEU A 553 -18.58 -5.47 -4.32
C LEU A 553 -17.93 -5.89 -2.99
N ILE A 554 -17.02 -5.05 -2.50
CA ILE A 554 -16.27 -5.23 -1.27
C ILE A 554 -16.61 -4.14 -0.25
N ARG A 555 -16.14 -4.32 0.98
CA ARG A 555 -16.22 -3.27 2.00
C ARG A 555 -14.92 -2.48 2.08
N TYR A 556 -14.98 -1.16 1.90
CA TYR A 556 -13.79 -0.28 2.01
C TYR A 556 -13.39 0.01 3.46
N ARG A 557 -14.31 -0.14 4.41
CA ARG A 557 -14.06 0.07 5.85
C ARG A 557 -14.55 -1.13 6.65
N GLU A 558 -13.68 -1.66 7.52
CA GLU A 558 -13.99 -2.85 8.32
C GLU A 558 -14.94 -2.60 9.51
N ARG A 559 -15.19 -1.34 9.90
CA ARG A 559 -15.82 -1.05 11.20
C ARG A 559 -17.34 -1.11 11.12
N ALA A 560 -17.94 -2.09 11.79
CA ALA A 560 -19.38 -2.17 12.02
C ALA A 560 -19.88 -1.03 12.92
N THR A 561 -19.02 -0.52 13.81
CA THR A 561 -19.35 0.56 14.76
C THR A 561 -19.65 1.90 14.09
N ASP A 562 -19.17 2.14 12.87
CA ASP A 562 -19.52 3.33 12.09
C ASP A 562 -21.03 3.38 11.79
N PHE A 563 -21.67 2.21 11.61
CA PHE A 563 -23.13 2.08 11.39
C PHE A 563 -23.94 2.12 12.69
N LEU A 564 -23.28 1.97 13.86
CA LEU A 564 -23.95 1.96 15.16
C LEU A 564 -24.09 3.38 15.75
N LYS A 565 -23.43 4.39 15.15
CA LYS A 565 -23.53 5.80 15.56
C LYS A 565 -24.70 6.47 14.84
N ALA A 566 -25.55 7.23 15.55
CA ALA A 566 -26.74 7.87 14.97
C ALA A 566 -26.37 9.09 14.11
N SER A 567 -25.83 8.85 12.93
CA SER A 567 -25.51 9.90 11.97
C SER A 567 -25.79 9.45 10.54
N LYS A 568 -26.51 10.28 9.77
CA LYS A 568 -26.59 10.21 8.29
C LYS A 568 -25.28 10.65 7.62
N TRP A 569 -24.16 10.41 8.30
CA TRP A 569 -22.84 10.82 7.86
C TRP A 569 -22.40 9.91 6.71
N ASN A 570 -21.91 10.51 5.63
CA ASN A 570 -21.30 9.76 4.52
C ASN A 570 -19.82 9.51 4.83
N PRO A 571 -19.42 8.25 5.17
CA PRO A 571 -18.02 7.95 5.47
C PRO A 571 -17.10 7.98 4.24
N PHE A 572 -17.65 8.19 3.03
CA PHE A 572 -16.92 8.24 1.77
C PHE A 572 -16.99 9.60 1.07
N GLU A 573 -17.42 10.64 1.79
CA GLU A 573 -17.44 12.02 1.27
C GLU A 573 -16.05 12.46 0.81
N ASP A 574 -14.99 12.06 1.54
CA ASP A 574 -13.59 12.30 1.17
C ASP A 574 -13.13 11.57 -0.10
N ARG A 575 -13.90 10.57 -0.55
CA ARG A 575 -13.68 9.82 -1.79
C ARG A 575 -14.63 10.25 -2.92
N GLY A 576 -15.50 11.23 -2.67
CA GLY A 576 -16.37 11.81 -3.70
C GLY A 576 -17.56 10.95 -4.13
N PHE A 577 -17.99 9.97 -3.31
CA PHE A 577 -19.20 9.19 -3.59
C PHE A 577 -20.01 8.89 -2.32
N ALA A 578 -21.28 8.49 -2.50
CA ALA A 578 -22.15 7.98 -1.44
C ALA A 578 -22.58 6.56 -1.77
N CYS A 579 -22.62 5.68 -0.77
CA CYS A 579 -23.07 4.30 -0.94
C CYS A 579 -24.58 4.26 -1.12
N THR A 580 -25.06 3.59 -2.17
CA THR A 580 -26.50 3.50 -2.52
C THR A 580 -27.09 2.12 -2.26
N CYS A 581 -26.43 1.25 -1.49
CA CYS A 581 -26.99 -0.06 -1.15
C CYS A 581 -28.23 0.05 -0.27
N ASP A 582 -29.08 -0.98 -0.26
CA ASP A 582 -30.36 -0.97 0.46
C ASP A 582 -30.21 -0.67 1.96
N LEU A 583 -29.09 -1.07 2.59
CA LEU A 583 -28.79 -0.75 3.99
C LEU A 583 -28.51 0.75 4.20
N CYS A 584 -27.82 1.41 3.27
CA CYS A 584 -27.57 2.85 3.36
C CYS A 584 -28.85 3.64 3.08
N GLN A 585 -29.62 3.21 2.07
CA GLN A 585 -30.92 3.81 1.76
C GLN A 585 -31.87 3.73 2.97
N SER A 586 -31.86 2.62 3.71
CA SER A 586 -32.70 2.49 4.91
C SER A 586 -32.35 3.44 6.02
N ILE A 587 -31.06 3.68 6.24
CA ILE A 587 -30.59 4.69 7.18
C ILE A 587 -30.99 6.10 6.70
N ASP A 588 -30.89 6.37 5.41
CA ASP A 588 -31.18 7.68 4.83
C ASP A 588 -32.65 8.08 4.96
N TYR A 589 -33.60 7.16 4.76
CA TYR A 589 -35.03 7.46 4.94
C TYR A 589 -35.51 7.39 6.40
N THR A 590 -34.78 6.71 7.29
CA THR A 590 -35.17 6.64 8.72
C THR A 590 -35.12 8.04 9.37
N ASP A 591 -36.13 8.35 10.19
CA ASP A 591 -36.18 9.60 10.98
C ASP A 591 -34.99 9.65 11.97
N GLU A 592 -34.30 10.80 12.03
CA GLU A 592 -33.12 10.97 12.88
C GLU A 592 -33.41 10.71 14.38
N ARG A 593 -34.65 10.96 14.83
CA ARG A 593 -35.09 10.66 16.20
C ARG A 593 -35.12 9.15 16.47
N ILE A 594 -35.49 8.35 15.48
CA ILE A 594 -35.50 6.88 15.56
C ILE A 594 -34.06 6.36 15.59
N LEU A 595 -33.16 6.92 14.77
CA LEU A 595 -31.73 6.55 14.80
C LEU A 595 -31.09 6.87 16.17
N LYS A 596 -31.38 8.05 16.74
CA LYS A 596 -30.90 8.42 18.09
C LYS A 596 -31.48 7.51 19.17
N LEU A 597 -32.75 7.14 19.07
CA LEU A 597 -33.38 6.18 19.97
C LEU A 597 -32.69 4.81 19.87
N ARG A 598 -32.46 4.32 18.65
CA ARG A 598 -31.77 3.04 18.37
C ARG A 598 -30.38 3.02 19.01
N GLU A 599 -29.59 4.08 18.83
CA GLU A 599 -28.25 4.20 19.43
C GLU A 599 -28.31 4.26 20.97
N ALA A 600 -29.24 5.02 21.55
CA ALA A 600 -29.41 5.11 23.00
C ALA A 600 -29.77 3.75 23.61
N VAL A 601 -30.75 3.06 23.03
CA VAL A 601 -31.18 1.73 23.48
C VAL A 601 -30.07 0.69 23.30
N LEU A 602 -29.30 0.76 22.21
CA LEU A 602 -28.14 -0.10 21.99
C LEU A 602 -27.09 0.07 23.08
N ARG A 603 -26.69 1.31 23.40
CA ARG A 603 -25.72 1.60 24.48
C ARG A 603 -26.20 1.05 25.82
N ASP A 604 -27.47 1.27 26.14
CA ASP A 604 -28.11 0.74 27.33
C ASP A 604 -28.08 -0.78 27.41
N LEU A 605 -28.33 -1.46 26.29
CA LEU A 605 -28.27 -2.93 26.18
C LEU A 605 -26.84 -3.45 26.29
N GLN A 606 -25.87 -2.77 25.68
CA GLN A 606 -24.44 -3.14 25.78
C GLN A 606 -23.97 -3.09 27.25
N LEU A 607 -24.23 -1.98 27.95
CA LEU A 607 -23.90 -1.84 29.38
C LEU A 607 -24.56 -2.93 30.24
N PHE A 608 -25.84 -3.22 29.97
CA PHE A 608 -26.57 -4.26 30.68
C PHE A 608 -25.95 -5.65 30.46
N VAL A 609 -25.64 -6.01 29.21
CA VAL A 609 -25.06 -7.31 28.85
C VAL A 609 -23.64 -7.47 29.37
N GLU A 610 -22.82 -6.41 29.32
CA GLU A 610 -21.48 -6.41 29.92
C GLU A 610 -21.54 -6.68 31.42
N THR A 611 -22.45 -6.02 32.13
CA THR A 611 -22.65 -6.22 33.58
C THR A 611 -23.02 -7.68 33.88
N VAL A 612 -23.98 -8.24 33.14
CA VAL A 612 -24.40 -9.64 33.31
C VAL A 612 -23.25 -10.62 33.06
N PHE A 613 -22.44 -10.37 32.03
CA PHE A 613 -21.29 -11.21 31.69
C PHE A 613 -20.21 -11.15 32.76
N ILE A 614 -19.83 -9.95 33.21
CA ILE A 614 -18.80 -9.75 34.24
C ILE A 614 -19.20 -10.42 35.56
N GLU A 615 -20.47 -10.29 35.97
CA GLU A 615 -20.95 -10.84 37.24
C GLU A 615 -21.14 -12.36 37.23
N SER A 616 -21.02 -13.03 36.08
CA SER A 616 -21.25 -14.49 35.94
C SER A 616 -22.59 -14.95 36.53
N ARG A 617 -23.65 -14.15 36.36
CA ARG A 617 -25.01 -14.43 36.88
C ARG A 617 -26.01 -14.75 35.76
N PRO A 618 -25.84 -15.85 34.99
CA PRO A 618 -26.77 -16.20 33.91
C PRO A 618 -28.21 -16.47 34.39
N GLY A 619 -28.43 -16.68 35.71
CA GLY A 619 -29.74 -16.92 36.32
C GLY A 619 -30.39 -15.74 37.06
N LYS A 620 -29.77 -14.55 37.10
CA LYS A 620 -30.33 -13.32 37.71
C LYS A 620 -30.42 -12.16 36.72
N VAL A 621 -30.45 -12.46 35.42
CA VAL A 621 -30.85 -11.47 34.43
C VAL A 621 -32.30 -11.12 34.73
N GLU A 622 -32.63 -9.85 34.93
CA GLU A 622 -34.02 -9.42 34.84
C GLU A 622 -34.45 -9.59 33.39
N VAL A 623 -34.85 -10.82 33.05
CA VAL A 623 -35.20 -11.24 31.67
C VAL A 623 -36.29 -10.32 31.12
N GLY A 624 -37.19 -9.84 31.97
CA GLY A 624 -38.19 -8.84 31.62
C GLY A 624 -37.59 -7.53 31.11
N ASP A 625 -36.58 -6.98 31.78
CA ASP A 625 -35.92 -5.74 31.39
C ASP A 625 -35.11 -5.90 30.10
N LEU A 626 -34.38 -7.02 29.97
CA LEU A 626 -33.67 -7.35 28.73
C LEU A 626 -34.63 -7.49 27.55
N MET A 627 -35.73 -8.23 27.73
CA MET A 627 -36.76 -8.40 26.71
C MET A 627 -37.43 -7.07 26.36
N MET A 628 -37.75 -6.24 27.35
CA MET A 628 -38.33 -4.93 27.13
C MET A 628 -37.40 -4.05 26.29
N LYS A 629 -36.12 -3.93 26.68
CA LYS A 629 -35.12 -3.14 25.93
C LYS A 629 -34.88 -3.70 24.52
N MET A 630 -34.85 -5.02 24.37
CA MET A 630 -34.73 -5.68 23.06
C MET A 630 -35.94 -5.39 22.16
N ASN A 631 -37.15 -5.45 22.71
CA ASN A 631 -38.37 -5.12 21.99
C ASN A 631 -38.39 -3.64 21.58
N THR A 632 -37.95 -2.74 22.45
CA THR A 632 -37.77 -1.33 22.10
C THR A 632 -36.77 -1.17 20.95
N LEU A 633 -35.64 -1.89 20.97
CA LEU A 633 -34.65 -1.85 19.89
C LEU A 633 -35.25 -2.36 18.57
N LEU A 634 -35.99 -3.48 18.61
CA LEU A 634 -36.66 -4.06 17.45
C LEU A 634 -37.71 -3.11 16.86
N ALA A 635 -38.45 -2.40 17.71
CA ALA A 635 -39.44 -1.41 17.28
C ALA A 635 -38.83 -0.18 16.58
N THR A 636 -37.50 -0.01 16.60
CA THR A 636 -36.83 1.04 15.82
C THR A 636 -36.59 0.66 14.36
N TYR A 637 -36.95 -0.54 13.93
CA TYR A 637 -36.84 -1.01 12.55
C TYR A 637 -38.23 -1.14 11.92
N GLU A 638 -38.36 -0.77 10.65
CA GLU A 638 -39.62 -0.92 9.91
C GLU A 638 -39.82 -2.38 9.45
N GLU A 639 -41.05 -2.75 9.08
CA GLU A 639 -41.35 -4.12 8.61
C GLU A 639 -40.57 -4.49 7.34
N ILE A 640 -40.28 -3.51 6.48
CA ILE A 640 -39.48 -3.73 5.26
C ILE A 640 -38.00 -4.00 5.57
N ASP A 641 -37.51 -3.51 6.70
CA ASP A 641 -36.12 -3.70 7.15
C ASP A 641 -35.85 -5.12 7.67
N VAL A 642 -36.88 -5.95 7.83
CA VAL A 642 -36.75 -7.34 8.33
C VAL A 642 -35.87 -8.19 7.40
N TYR A 643 -35.81 -7.85 6.11
CA TYR A 643 -34.97 -8.52 5.13
C TYR A 643 -33.55 -7.94 4.99
N LEU A 644 -33.27 -6.82 5.67
CA LEU A 644 -31.97 -6.15 5.71
C LEU A 644 -31.19 -6.50 6.97
N PRO A 645 -29.85 -6.39 6.96
CA PRO A 645 -29.05 -6.57 8.17
C PRO A 645 -29.41 -5.56 9.27
N ARG A 646 -29.80 -6.05 10.44
CA ARG A 646 -30.11 -5.27 11.66
C ARG A 646 -28.91 -5.34 12.61
N LEU A 647 -27.85 -4.60 12.27
CA LEU A 647 -26.54 -4.70 12.94
C LEU A 647 -26.63 -4.49 14.45
N SER A 648 -27.38 -3.50 14.94
CA SER A 648 -27.53 -3.26 16.38
C SER A 648 -28.17 -4.44 17.12
N VAL A 649 -29.12 -5.15 16.47
CA VAL A 649 -29.77 -6.33 17.05
C VAL A 649 -28.80 -7.51 17.03
N PHE A 650 -28.06 -7.68 15.93
CA PHE A 650 -27.03 -8.71 15.80
C PHE A 650 -25.95 -8.58 16.87
N GLU A 651 -25.44 -7.37 17.16
CA GLU A 651 -24.45 -7.13 18.22
C GLU A 651 -24.87 -7.75 19.56
N ILE A 652 -26.09 -7.43 20.01
CA ILE A 652 -26.60 -7.90 21.30
C ILE A 652 -26.90 -9.41 21.25
N LYS A 653 -27.48 -9.92 20.16
CA LYS A 653 -27.78 -11.35 20.05
C LYS A 653 -26.53 -12.20 20.00
N TYR A 654 -25.48 -11.75 19.32
CA TYR A 654 -24.20 -12.45 19.31
C TYR A 654 -23.57 -12.48 20.70
N ALA A 655 -23.61 -11.34 21.41
CA ALA A 655 -23.17 -11.25 22.80
C ALA A 655 -23.90 -12.29 23.67
N LEU A 656 -25.24 -12.29 23.66
CA LEU A 656 -26.05 -13.26 24.41
C LEU A 656 -25.74 -14.71 23.99
N THR A 657 -25.59 -14.99 22.69
CA THR A 657 -25.19 -16.31 22.17
C THR A 657 -23.93 -16.82 22.88
N ARG A 658 -22.91 -15.97 23.03
CA ARG A 658 -21.67 -16.32 23.75
C ARG A 658 -21.92 -16.58 25.23
N ILE A 659 -22.73 -15.76 25.89
CA ILE A 659 -23.07 -15.94 27.32
C ILE A 659 -23.73 -17.29 27.55
N PHE A 660 -24.73 -17.64 26.74
CA PHE A 660 -25.45 -18.91 26.86
C PHE A 660 -24.58 -20.12 26.51
N ASP A 661 -23.69 -20.00 25.51
CA ASP A 661 -22.72 -21.05 25.15
C ASP A 661 -21.75 -21.32 26.32
N VAL A 662 -21.16 -20.28 26.91
CA VAL A 662 -20.29 -20.40 28.09
C VAL A 662 -21.06 -20.90 29.31
N GLY A 663 -22.30 -20.48 29.46
CA GLY A 663 -23.20 -20.92 30.54
C GLY A 663 -23.71 -22.36 30.40
N GLY A 664 -23.35 -23.09 29.34
CA GLY A 664 -23.75 -24.48 29.15
C GLY A 664 -25.23 -24.67 28.80
N LEU A 665 -25.84 -23.69 28.13
CA LEU A 665 -27.25 -23.69 27.73
C LEU A 665 -27.38 -23.85 26.20
N PRO A 666 -27.18 -25.07 25.66
CA PRO A 666 -26.98 -25.29 24.23
C PRO A 666 -28.20 -24.95 23.37
N TYR A 667 -29.43 -25.13 23.89
CA TYR A 667 -30.67 -24.79 23.17
C TYR A 667 -30.80 -23.27 22.96
N ALA A 668 -30.69 -22.49 24.04
CA ALA A 668 -30.73 -21.04 23.98
C ALA A 668 -29.60 -20.46 23.11
N ALA A 669 -28.38 -21.00 23.25
CA ALA A 669 -27.24 -20.60 22.43
C ALA A 669 -27.47 -20.92 20.94
N ALA A 670 -28.06 -22.08 20.62
CA ALA A 670 -28.34 -22.45 19.23
C ALA A 670 -29.45 -21.57 18.62
N GLY A 671 -30.54 -21.33 19.33
CA GLY A 671 -31.61 -20.42 18.88
C GLY A 671 -31.08 -19.02 18.57
N LEU A 672 -30.35 -18.42 19.52
CA LEU A 672 -29.74 -17.09 19.33
C LEU A 672 -28.70 -17.06 18.20
N ALA A 673 -27.95 -18.15 18.00
CA ALA A 673 -27.03 -18.26 16.87
C ALA A 673 -27.78 -18.22 15.53
N VAL A 674 -28.92 -18.92 15.40
CA VAL A 674 -29.78 -18.83 14.21
C VAL A 674 -30.32 -17.41 14.03
N GLU A 675 -30.73 -16.75 15.12
CA GLU A 675 -31.16 -15.36 15.05
C GLU A 675 -30.05 -14.41 14.59
N CYS A 676 -28.79 -14.67 14.95
CA CYS A 676 -27.66 -13.88 14.47
C CYS A 676 -27.59 -13.91 12.94
N PHE A 677 -27.75 -15.08 12.32
CA PHE A 677 -27.82 -15.22 10.86
C PHE A 677 -29.00 -14.43 10.29
N MET A 678 -30.20 -14.59 10.85
CA MET A 678 -31.39 -13.87 10.38
C MET A 678 -31.23 -12.34 10.47
N ASN A 679 -30.59 -11.83 11.53
CA ASN A 679 -30.32 -10.39 11.69
C ASN A 679 -29.20 -9.88 10.80
N LEU A 680 -28.51 -10.75 10.06
CA LEU A 680 -27.61 -10.38 8.98
C LEU A 680 -28.20 -10.70 7.59
N GLY A 681 -29.50 -10.99 7.52
CA GLY A 681 -30.24 -11.18 6.26
C GLY A 681 -30.21 -12.61 5.69
N TYR A 682 -29.69 -13.60 6.43
CA TYR A 682 -29.69 -14.99 6.01
C TYR A 682 -31.04 -15.68 6.26
N SER A 683 -31.38 -16.65 5.41
CA SER A 683 -32.44 -17.64 5.66
C SER A 683 -31.82 -19.03 5.76
N LEU A 684 -32.15 -19.78 6.82
CA LEU A 684 -31.66 -21.13 7.07
C LEU A 684 -32.83 -22.13 7.08
N THR A 685 -32.69 -23.25 6.37
CA THR A 685 -33.61 -24.39 6.43
C THR A 685 -33.03 -25.48 7.34
N GLY A 686 -33.89 -26.31 7.95
CA GLY A 686 -33.45 -27.42 8.81
C GLY A 686 -32.73 -27.02 10.10
N ALA A 687 -32.71 -25.72 10.42
CA ALA A 687 -32.12 -25.20 11.65
C ALA A 687 -33.11 -25.27 12.84
N ILE A 688 -32.60 -25.06 14.05
CA ILE A 688 -33.43 -24.89 15.24
C ILE A 688 -34.26 -23.60 15.18
N THR A 689 -35.51 -23.66 15.62
CA THR A 689 -36.41 -22.49 15.73
C THR A 689 -36.27 -21.79 17.08
N MET A 690 -36.94 -20.63 17.20
CA MET A 690 -37.04 -19.83 18.41
C MET A 690 -37.64 -20.59 19.59
N GLU A 691 -38.53 -21.56 19.32
CA GLU A 691 -39.17 -22.41 20.32
C GLU A 691 -38.29 -23.60 20.72
N ASN A 692 -37.01 -23.57 20.35
CA ASN A 692 -36.03 -24.65 20.53
C ASN A 692 -36.44 -25.96 19.83
N GLN A 693 -37.18 -25.87 18.73
CA GLN A 693 -37.61 -27.03 17.94
C GLN A 693 -36.71 -27.21 16.73
N VAL A 694 -36.22 -28.42 16.49
CA VAL A 694 -35.42 -28.72 15.31
C VAL A 694 -36.35 -28.99 14.14
N VAL A 695 -36.26 -28.17 13.08
CA VAL A 695 -37.06 -28.33 11.87
C VAL A 695 -36.58 -29.56 11.09
N SER A 696 -37.51 -30.38 10.61
CA SER A 696 -37.19 -31.52 9.77
C SER A 696 -36.59 -31.07 8.43
N GLY A 697 -35.47 -31.66 8.03
CA GLY A 697 -34.83 -31.42 6.73
C GLY A 697 -33.33 -31.20 6.84
N PRO A 698 -32.64 -31.04 5.68
CA PRO A 698 -31.22 -30.73 5.68
C PRO A 698 -30.97 -29.29 6.13
N LEU A 699 -29.90 -29.11 6.90
CA LEU A 699 -29.39 -27.79 7.26
C LEU A 699 -28.80 -27.12 6.01
N ALA A 700 -29.41 -26.03 5.55
CA ALA A 700 -28.94 -25.31 4.38
C ALA A 700 -29.18 -23.80 4.46
N ILE A 701 -28.35 -23.04 3.75
CA ILE A 701 -28.57 -21.60 3.51
C ILE A 701 -29.46 -21.47 2.29
N GLU A 702 -30.69 -21.01 2.49
CA GLU A 702 -31.64 -20.73 1.40
C GLU A 702 -31.39 -19.34 0.81
N LYS A 703 -31.09 -18.37 1.68
CA LYS A 703 -30.73 -17.00 1.29
C LYS A 703 -29.45 -16.60 2.00
N TRP A 704 -28.48 -16.14 1.21
CA TRP A 704 -27.26 -15.53 1.72
C TRP A 704 -27.51 -14.13 2.28
N GLY A 705 -26.81 -13.78 3.35
CA GLY A 705 -26.84 -12.46 3.98
C GLY A 705 -25.46 -11.80 3.99
N MET A 706 -25.30 -10.78 4.82
CA MET A 706 -24.05 -10.05 4.98
C MET A 706 -23.02 -10.88 5.75
N LEU A 707 -21.81 -11.06 5.21
CA LEU A 707 -20.75 -11.77 5.92
C LEU A 707 -20.23 -10.95 7.12
N ASP A 708 -20.13 -11.60 8.28
CA ASP A 708 -19.43 -11.11 9.46
C ASP A 708 -18.54 -12.22 10.02
N TYR A 709 -17.33 -11.87 10.48
CA TYR A 709 -16.34 -12.84 10.96
C TYR A 709 -16.85 -13.66 12.16
N ARG A 710 -17.75 -13.10 12.97
CA ARG A 710 -18.35 -13.73 14.15
C ARG A 710 -19.27 -14.89 13.80
N LEU A 711 -19.81 -14.92 12.58
CA LEU A 711 -20.68 -16.01 12.13
C LEU A 711 -19.97 -17.37 12.09
N VAL A 712 -18.64 -17.39 11.94
CA VAL A 712 -17.87 -18.63 12.08
C VAL A 712 -18.07 -19.24 13.48
N LYS A 713 -18.04 -18.39 14.52
CA LYS A 713 -18.28 -18.82 15.91
C LYS A 713 -19.73 -19.25 16.12
N CYS A 714 -20.70 -18.57 15.50
CA CYS A 714 -22.12 -19.00 15.52
C CYS A 714 -22.29 -20.42 14.95
N TRP A 715 -21.67 -20.73 13.81
CA TRP A 715 -21.69 -22.08 13.24
C TRP A 715 -21.04 -23.13 14.16
N LEU A 716 -19.93 -22.78 14.81
CA LEU A 716 -19.28 -23.68 15.78
C LEU A 716 -20.14 -23.92 17.03
N ILE A 717 -20.87 -22.91 17.50
CA ILE A 717 -21.83 -23.05 18.60
C ILE A 717 -22.96 -23.98 18.16
N LEU A 718 -23.53 -23.76 16.97
CA LEU A 718 -24.55 -24.64 16.39
C LEU A 718 -24.07 -26.09 16.30
N ALA A 719 -22.85 -26.33 15.79
CA ALA A 719 -22.29 -27.68 15.71
C ALA A 719 -22.19 -28.36 17.10
N ARG A 720 -21.71 -27.65 18.12
CA ARG A 720 -21.62 -28.19 19.49
C ARG A 720 -23.00 -28.46 20.08
N SER A 721 -23.96 -27.57 19.87
CA SER A 721 -25.34 -27.75 20.33
C SER A 721 -26.02 -28.92 19.62
N TYR A 722 -25.89 -29.03 18.29
CA TYR A 722 -26.45 -30.13 17.50
C TYR A 722 -25.87 -31.48 17.86
N ARG A 723 -24.61 -31.59 18.29
CA ARG A 723 -24.08 -32.84 18.86
C ARG A 723 -24.95 -33.41 19.98
N ILE A 724 -25.65 -32.55 20.74
CA ILE A 724 -26.53 -32.93 21.83
C ILE A 724 -27.97 -33.13 21.34
N MET A 725 -28.51 -32.16 20.60
CA MET A 725 -29.95 -32.10 20.28
C MET A 725 -30.34 -32.66 18.90
N ALA A 726 -29.43 -32.63 17.93
CA ALA A 726 -29.68 -33.07 16.55
C ALA A 726 -28.37 -33.55 15.88
N PRO A 727 -27.81 -34.71 16.28
CA PRO A 727 -26.46 -35.11 15.87
C PRO A 727 -26.26 -35.21 14.35
N HIS A 728 -27.33 -35.49 13.61
CA HIS A 728 -27.33 -35.54 12.14
C HIS A 728 -27.02 -34.18 11.47
N LEU A 729 -27.17 -33.06 12.18
CA LEU A 729 -26.89 -31.70 11.69
C LEU A 729 -25.50 -31.19 12.09
N GLU A 730 -24.80 -31.85 13.01
CA GLU A 730 -23.50 -31.41 13.53
C GLU A 730 -22.47 -31.23 12.41
N HIS A 731 -22.38 -32.21 11.49
CA HIS A 731 -21.39 -32.19 10.42
C HIS A 731 -21.63 -31.03 9.44
N ALA A 732 -22.89 -30.86 9.02
CA ALA A 732 -23.28 -29.75 8.14
C ALA A 732 -22.96 -28.38 8.77
N ALA A 733 -23.21 -28.20 10.07
CA ALA A 733 -22.85 -26.96 10.76
C ALA A 733 -21.33 -26.72 10.81
N LYS A 734 -20.52 -27.77 10.96
CA LYS A 734 -19.05 -27.67 10.89
C LYS A 734 -18.56 -27.32 9.48
N ASP A 735 -19.18 -27.90 8.45
CA ASP A 735 -18.84 -27.60 7.05
C ASP A 735 -19.13 -26.13 6.74
N TYR A 736 -20.26 -25.59 7.20
CA TYR A 736 -20.54 -24.16 7.10
C TYR A 736 -19.57 -23.31 7.92
N ALA A 737 -19.17 -23.74 9.12
CA ALA A 737 -18.13 -23.03 9.89
C ALA A 737 -16.82 -22.92 9.10
N MET A 738 -16.39 -24.01 8.46
CA MET A 738 -15.18 -24.03 7.64
C MET A 738 -15.34 -23.16 6.37
N LEU A 739 -16.53 -23.18 5.74
CA LEU A 739 -16.84 -22.34 4.59
C LEU A 739 -16.78 -20.84 4.93
N PHE A 740 -17.41 -20.42 6.01
CA PHE A 740 -17.38 -19.03 6.46
C PHE A 740 -15.97 -18.61 6.89
N TYR A 741 -15.23 -19.51 7.56
CA TYR A 741 -13.83 -19.26 7.90
C TYR A 741 -13.00 -19.02 6.64
N LYS A 742 -13.19 -19.83 5.61
CA LYS A 742 -12.52 -19.68 4.32
C LYS A 742 -12.84 -18.35 3.67
N MET A 743 -14.08 -17.86 3.72
CA MET A 743 -14.46 -16.54 3.20
C MET A 743 -13.78 -15.40 3.96
N VAL A 744 -13.71 -15.51 5.29
CA VAL A 744 -13.15 -14.47 6.18
C VAL A 744 -11.63 -14.43 6.12
N VAL A 745 -10.97 -15.58 6.23
CA VAL A 745 -9.52 -15.71 6.34
C VAL A 745 -8.86 -15.90 4.97
N GLY A 746 -9.62 -16.30 3.95
CA GLY A 746 -9.14 -16.58 2.59
C GLY A 746 -8.65 -18.01 2.37
N GLU A 747 -8.56 -18.83 3.42
CA GLU A 747 -8.13 -20.22 3.38
C GLU A 747 -8.74 -21.04 4.52
N ASP A 748 -8.78 -22.35 4.35
CA ASP A 748 -9.40 -23.33 5.26
C ASP A 748 -8.39 -24.28 5.92
N HIS A 749 -7.12 -24.24 5.54
CA HIS A 749 -6.09 -25.15 6.03
C HIS A 749 -5.76 -24.91 7.50
N SER A 750 -5.87 -23.66 7.95
CA SER A 750 -5.63 -23.30 9.35
C SER A 750 -6.86 -23.39 10.25
N PHE A 751 -8.05 -23.72 9.71
CA PHE A 751 -9.30 -23.80 10.47
C PHE A 751 -9.16 -24.69 11.71
N ASN A 752 -8.72 -25.94 11.52
CA ASN A 752 -8.56 -26.88 12.63
C ASN A 752 -7.55 -26.39 13.68
N SER A 753 -6.45 -25.76 13.28
CA SER A 753 -5.49 -25.21 14.25
C SER A 753 -6.04 -24.02 15.02
N ALA A 754 -6.81 -23.14 14.37
CA ALA A 754 -7.43 -21.99 15.01
C ALA A 754 -8.44 -22.42 16.09
N TYR A 755 -9.15 -23.53 15.88
CA TYR A 755 -10.23 -23.97 16.76
C TYR A 755 -9.96 -25.21 17.63
N LYS A 756 -8.78 -25.82 17.52
CA LYS A 756 -8.38 -26.94 18.40
C LYS A 756 -8.52 -26.62 19.88
N LYS A 757 -8.31 -25.37 20.31
CA LYS A 757 -8.52 -24.90 21.70
C LYS A 757 -10.00 -24.72 22.10
N MET A 758 -10.91 -24.60 21.14
CA MET A 758 -12.35 -24.36 21.36
C MET A 758 -13.22 -25.61 21.22
N MET A 759 -12.68 -26.67 20.61
CA MET A 759 -13.35 -27.97 20.44
C MET A 759 -12.89 -29.03 21.44
N SER A 760 -11.74 -28.82 22.09
CA SER A 760 -11.31 -29.52 23.31
C SER A 760 -12.00 -28.91 24.53
#